data_AF-A0A2Z5K7C4-F1
#
_entry.id   AF-A0A2Z5K7C4-F1
#
_cell.length_a   1.000
_cell.length_b   1.000
_cell.length_c   1.000
_cell.angle_alpha   90.00
_cell.angle_beta   90.00
_cell.angle_gamma   90.00
#
_symmetry.space_group_name_H-M   'P 1'
#
loop_
_entity.id
_entity.type
_entity.pdbx_description
1 polymer ?
#
loop_
_entity_poly.entity_id
_entity_poly.type
_entity_poly.pdbx_seq_one_letter_code
_entity_poly.pdbx_strand_id
1 'polypeptide(L)'
;MDGARALLADYGQWAKNDTASDAERYETLAELVAALLNQVVDDGAVQRVDLEGLPGLGFEYEGRDYLLSLAVGPNDAMGQAVLAARRSGRESERWALLWWTATVTPDDDLDQVEDAVGAFGVVLDRTHLDAAVAGLRSLPELIRDTFRQRQPYVPLDQLLIASRPPDYAWPMTPAARLSPTVRVEVQAQAPLTAELLFMGPALEDPPSGLATLSWPGGNSLLITGAHGVAEIGGRGVARWRLKLSGCHGTPVLQPDDALLVMCGPALVRWHDGALTVLAGAFEEGSQLLTGPGGEPWVLSGSGVTFGAGDGTLALTRVGSELGDQLRYPIAFEAAVHSAVWLDGRRFFLAASGSSTVVDLGRSTDAGRREDWIPTAGHYPAHLLTDGRGSVLSASPDGSGNHVLLHRTLIADRSSETVADLRLAQVLGLAQADSAGEPVYLLASLPDNSLSRVRPVVVKLTAHKLATESAEGNIAPAEARAQEYGQVSGSARGEKKDYRLERLPLAEGGQAEVFRAMHKASRVIVAFKRRLGKGSRERRRMAREIELAQRLGGHPHVMPVLDFSPDHAWFVMPMAQATAEDLRSELQEAGRLRALVDAVALALAAAHEHGWLHRDIKPSNILFLEDRWVLADWGIVRRPRGQTSDLGVLTNGAIGTEGFAAPELFSGAHEATFASDIYSLGQVIGWVLTGTWPQPNVPLLPPPGPWYGIVRRAAHRDPEQRPQDITAFLDLVEKETAPAPGLPILRGRQLLEAASGGDGAAADALIALAADRPGDYELYLEAVTALEVKFAGDALLSDIPRAVALVKALAAHVAGDERGQWPRFGEADQAIWWLLRVASLAGRERQWELLDAATDSMCAWDGAFDQWKPQDSIRRWLRSLDGQAATVVASVLRQHPNSACHFQELKNERGVEVTLRGAIHAAVTELD
;
A
#
# COMPACT_ATOMS: atom_id res chain seq x y z
N MET A 1 2.37 1.85 3.44
CA MET A 1 2.34 1.71 4.91
C MET A 1 2.87 2.94 5.62
N ASP A 2 4.13 3.34 5.41
CA ASP A 2 4.79 4.31 6.29
C ASP A 2 4.24 5.75 6.20
N GLY A 3 3.69 6.17 5.05
CA GLY A 3 2.92 7.42 4.96
C GLY A 3 1.70 7.46 5.90
N ALA A 4 0.97 6.34 6.03
CA ALA A 4 -0.12 6.21 7.00
C ALA A 4 0.38 6.16 8.46
N ARG A 5 1.60 5.67 8.71
CA ARG A 5 2.23 5.70 10.04
C ARG A 5 2.66 7.11 10.43
N ALA A 6 3.17 7.90 9.48
CA ALA A 6 3.49 9.32 9.68
C ALA A 6 2.22 10.12 9.98
N LEU A 7 1.22 10.08 9.09
CA LEU A 7 -0.05 10.79 9.27
C LEU A 7 -0.75 10.46 10.59
N LEU A 8 -0.67 9.21 11.05
CA LEU A 8 -1.21 8.78 12.34
C LEU A 8 -0.42 9.31 13.57
N ALA A 9 0.87 9.59 13.41
CA ALA A 9 1.69 10.24 14.43
C ALA A 9 1.48 11.77 14.42
N ASP A 10 1.32 12.37 13.25
CA ASP A 10 1.02 13.80 13.08
C ASP A 10 -0.39 14.12 13.60
N TYR A 11 -1.36 13.26 13.30
CA TYR A 11 -2.71 13.27 13.89
C TYR A 11 -2.67 13.22 15.41
N GLY A 12 -1.93 12.28 15.99
CA GLY A 12 -1.80 12.11 17.43
C GLY A 12 -1.10 13.28 18.14
N GLN A 13 -0.25 14.04 17.43
CA GLN A 13 0.34 15.28 17.92
C GLN A 13 -0.67 16.45 17.84
N TRP A 14 -1.32 16.62 16.68
CA TRP A 14 -2.32 17.67 16.45
C TRP A 14 -3.53 17.57 17.40
N ALA A 15 -4.09 16.37 17.56
CA ALA A 15 -5.24 16.11 18.43
C ALA A 15 -4.96 16.42 19.92
N LYS A 16 -3.69 16.37 20.34
CA LYS A 16 -3.24 16.65 21.72
C LYS A 16 -2.70 18.08 21.91
N ASN A 17 -2.67 18.92 20.86
CA ASN A 17 -2.10 20.26 20.90
C ASN A 17 -3.15 21.34 21.25
N ASP A 18 -3.62 21.32 22.50
CA ASP A 18 -4.54 22.34 23.04
C ASP A 18 -3.88 23.71 23.31
N THR A 19 -2.59 23.85 22.99
CA THR A 19 -1.82 25.10 23.14
C THR A 19 -1.64 25.89 21.84
N ALA A 20 -1.95 25.30 20.68
CA ALA A 20 -1.93 26.00 19.40
C ALA A 20 -3.11 26.97 19.26
N SER A 21 -2.90 28.07 18.55
CA SER A 21 -4.00 28.95 18.13
C SER A 21 -4.89 28.26 17.10
N ASP A 22 -6.16 28.68 17.00
CA ASP A 22 -7.12 28.06 16.08
C ASP A 22 -6.60 28.05 14.64
N ALA A 23 -5.96 29.15 14.19
CA ALA A 23 -5.36 29.25 12.86
C ALA A 23 -4.26 28.21 12.59
N GLU A 24 -3.41 27.90 13.58
CA GLU A 24 -2.40 26.85 13.48
C GLU A 24 -3.06 25.46 13.47
N ARG A 25 -4.11 25.23 14.29
CA ARG A 25 -4.89 23.98 14.26
C ARG A 25 -5.60 23.77 12.92
N TYR A 26 -6.11 24.84 12.31
CA TYR A 26 -6.74 24.85 10.99
C TYR A 26 -5.77 24.49 9.87
N GLU A 27 -4.58 25.10 9.84
CA GLU A 27 -3.53 24.80 8.85
C GLU A 27 -3.03 23.35 8.96
N THR A 28 -2.68 22.87 10.16
CA THR A 28 -2.23 21.48 10.34
C THR A 28 -3.34 20.46 10.01
N LEU A 29 -4.62 20.77 10.28
CA LEU A 29 -5.73 19.93 9.83
C LEU A 29 -5.84 19.93 8.29
N ALA A 30 -5.67 21.08 7.63
CA ALA A 30 -5.70 21.16 6.18
C ALA A 30 -4.56 20.37 5.51
N GLU A 31 -3.36 20.38 6.10
CA GLU A 31 -2.23 19.57 5.64
C GLU A 31 -2.51 18.07 5.79
N LEU A 32 -2.98 17.65 6.97
CA LEU A 32 -3.32 16.25 7.25
C LEU A 32 -4.44 15.74 6.33
N VAL A 33 -5.49 16.53 6.12
CA VAL A 33 -6.62 16.17 5.27
C VAL A 33 -6.22 16.15 3.79
N ALA A 34 -5.43 17.12 3.32
CA ALA A 34 -4.89 17.08 1.95
C ALA A 34 -4.03 15.83 1.72
N ALA A 35 -3.21 15.44 2.70
CA ALA A 35 -2.40 14.23 2.64
C ALA A 35 -3.22 12.93 2.71
N LEU A 36 -4.40 12.92 3.36
CA LEU A 36 -5.35 11.79 3.29
C LEU A 36 -6.01 11.68 1.91
N LEU A 37 -6.39 12.80 1.30
CA LEU A 37 -6.97 12.84 -0.05
C LEU A 37 -5.96 12.34 -1.09
N ASN A 38 -4.72 12.84 -1.04
CA ASN A 38 -3.59 12.46 -1.92
C ASN A 38 -3.13 10.98 -1.78
N GLN A 39 -3.73 10.17 -0.89
CA GLN A 39 -3.52 8.71 -0.91
C GLN A 39 -4.31 8.01 -2.02
N VAL A 40 -5.34 8.66 -2.57
CA VAL A 40 -6.37 8.02 -3.41
C VAL A 40 -6.74 8.85 -4.65
N VAL A 41 -6.59 10.18 -4.61
CA VAL A 41 -6.66 11.03 -5.81
C VAL A 41 -5.28 11.23 -6.40
N ASP A 42 -5.19 11.61 -7.68
CA ASP A 42 -3.91 11.82 -8.37
C ASP A 42 -3.06 12.91 -7.70
N ASP A 43 -1.73 12.73 -7.70
CA ASP A 43 -0.79 13.62 -7.02
C ASP A 43 -0.85 15.05 -7.60
N GLY A 44 -1.12 16.03 -6.74
CA GLY A 44 -1.38 17.42 -7.12
C GLY A 44 -2.81 17.74 -7.56
N ALA A 45 -3.76 16.79 -7.53
CA ALA A 45 -5.18 17.07 -7.81
C ALA A 45 -5.90 17.82 -6.68
N VAL A 46 -5.39 17.74 -5.44
CA VAL A 46 -5.92 18.50 -4.29
C VAL A 46 -5.41 19.94 -4.31
N GLN A 47 -6.34 20.90 -4.38
CA GLN A 47 -6.08 22.34 -4.41
C GLN A 47 -6.58 23.00 -3.12
N ARG A 48 -5.76 23.85 -2.49
CA ARG A 48 -6.23 24.69 -1.38
C ARG A 48 -7.13 25.80 -1.91
N VAL A 49 -8.24 26.04 -1.24
CA VAL A 49 -9.27 27.05 -1.56
C VAL A 49 -9.48 27.94 -0.34
N ASP A 50 -9.53 29.26 -0.53
CA ASP A 50 -9.89 30.21 0.53
C ASP A 50 -11.42 30.37 0.58
N LEU A 51 -12.03 29.97 1.69
CA LEU A 51 -13.47 30.03 1.93
C LEU A 51 -13.79 31.15 2.91
N GLU A 52 -13.70 32.39 2.44
CA GLU A 52 -13.87 33.64 3.23
C GLU A 52 -12.98 33.71 4.49
N GLY A 53 -11.75 33.20 4.42
CA GLY A 53 -10.80 33.14 5.54
C GLY A 53 -10.78 31.81 6.30
N LEU A 54 -11.55 30.81 5.86
CA LEU A 54 -11.47 29.42 6.34
C LEU A 54 -10.75 28.54 5.30
N PRO A 55 -9.94 27.55 5.72
CA PRO A 55 -9.28 26.65 4.77
C PRO A 55 -10.28 25.67 4.15
N GLY A 56 -10.28 25.62 2.82
CA GLY A 56 -10.95 24.60 2.02
C GLY A 56 -9.96 23.80 1.17
N LEU A 57 -10.41 22.62 0.73
CA LEU A 57 -9.68 21.71 -0.15
C LEU A 57 -10.61 21.28 -1.29
N GLY A 58 -10.35 21.76 -2.50
CA GLY A 58 -10.98 21.25 -3.72
C GLY A 58 -10.23 20.01 -4.22
N PHE A 59 -10.94 18.95 -4.57
CA PHE A 59 -10.33 17.74 -5.15
C PHE A 59 -11.31 17.04 -6.09
N GLU A 60 -10.79 16.27 -7.04
CA GLU A 60 -11.59 15.42 -7.92
C GLU A 60 -11.51 13.95 -7.46
N TYR A 61 -12.62 13.22 -7.43
CA TYR A 61 -12.62 11.77 -7.15
C TYR A 61 -13.77 11.03 -7.85
N GLU A 62 -13.44 10.00 -8.63
CA GLU A 62 -14.36 9.28 -9.53
C GLU A 62 -15.17 10.27 -10.42
N GLY A 63 -14.43 11.22 -11.01
CA GLY A 63 -14.96 12.21 -11.96
C GLY A 63 -15.82 13.29 -11.34
N ARG A 64 -15.72 13.53 -10.04
CA ARG A 64 -16.57 14.50 -9.33
C ARG A 64 -15.68 15.48 -8.58
N ASP A 65 -15.81 16.76 -8.89
CA ASP A 65 -15.26 17.82 -8.06
C ASP A 65 -16.00 17.85 -6.71
N TYR A 66 -15.22 17.81 -5.63
CA TYR A 66 -15.66 17.98 -4.26
C TYR A 66 -14.94 19.17 -3.63
N LEU A 67 -15.69 20.03 -2.94
CA LEU A 67 -15.14 21.11 -2.11
C LEU A 67 -15.27 20.75 -0.63
N LEU A 68 -14.17 20.42 0.02
CA LEU A 68 -14.13 20.10 1.45
C LEU A 68 -13.82 21.35 2.27
N SER A 69 -14.76 21.82 3.07
CA SER A 69 -14.55 22.83 4.10
C SER A 69 -14.16 22.17 5.42
N LEU A 70 -13.37 22.88 6.24
CA LEU A 70 -12.87 22.39 7.53
C LEU A 70 -13.39 23.28 8.65
N ALA A 71 -13.88 22.68 9.74
CA ALA A 71 -14.30 23.37 10.95
C ALA A 71 -13.67 22.74 12.19
N VAL A 72 -13.14 23.57 13.10
CA VAL A 72 -12.56 23.16 14.39
C VAL A 72 -13.24 23.94 15.50
N GLY A 73 -13.79 23.24 16.50
CA GLY A 73 -14.41 23.85 17.68
C GLY A 73 -15.95 23.82 17.69
N PRO A 74 -16.62 24.78 18.37
CA PRO A 74 -18.04 24.71 18.70
C PRO A 74 -18.97 24.93 17.48
N ASN A 75 -20.27 24.67 17.66
CA ASN A 75 -21.30 24.71 16.61
C ASN A 75 -21.34 26.06 15.84
N ASP A 76 -20.98 27.18 16.47
CA ASP A 76 -20.83 28.49 15.80
C ASP A 76 -19.79 28.46 14.65
N ALA A 77 -18.68 27.72 14.83
CA ALA A 77 -17.65 27.55 13.80
C ALA A 77 -18.14 26.66 12.65
N MET A 78 -18.91 25.61 12.96
CA MET A 78 -19.61 24.79 11.95
C MET A 78 -20.55 25.67 11.12
N GLY A 79 -21.36 26.52 11.77
CA GLY A 79 -22.25 27.47 11.09
C GLY A 79 -21.53 28.46 10.17
N GLN A 80 -20.37 28.99 10.57
CA GLN A 80 -19.57 29.86 9.70
C GLN A 80 -18.96 29.12 8.52
N ALA A 81 -18.39 27.93 8.72
CA ALA A 81 -17.84 27.09 7.65
C ALA A 81 -18.90 26.72 6.61
N VAL A 82 -20.09 26.32 7.06
CA VAL A 82 -21.26 26.08 6.22
C VAL A 82 -21.66 27.32 5.42
N LEU A 83 -21.75 28.49 6.06
CA LEU A 83 -22.13 29.74 5.39
C LEU A 83 -21.07 30.21 4.40
N ALA A 84 -19.78 29.95 4.65
CA ALA A 84 -18.69 30.22 3.71
C ALA A 84 -18.72 29.27 2.51
N ALA A 85 -18.89 27.95 2.75
CA ALA A 85 -19.02 26.95 1.70
C ALA A 85 -20.24 27.23 0.79
N ARG A 86 -21.42 27.49 1.36
CA ARG A 86 -22.65 27.85 0.61
C ARG A 86 -22.53 29.14 -0.21
N ARG A 87 -21.61 30.06 0.11
CA ARG A 87 -21.41 31.33 -0.62
C ARG A 87 -20.23 31.31 -1.59
N SER A 88 -19.26 30.41 -1.36
CA SER A 88 -18.10 30.21 -2.22
C SER A 88 -18.37 29.19 -3.33
N GLY A 89 -19.16 28.15 -3.03
CA GLY A 89 -19.52 27.10 -3.98
C GLY A 89 -20.42 27.60 -5.09
N ARG A 90 -20.15 27.19 -6.32
CA ARG A 90 -21.09 27.36 -7.44
C ARG A 90 -22.27 26.42 -7.22
N GLU A 91 -23.48 26.80 -7.67
CA GLU A 91 -24.73 26.04 -7.43
C GLU A 91 -24.74 24.58 -7.97
N SER A 92 -23.70 24.17 -8.69
CA SER A 92 -23.48 22.83 -9.25
C SER A 92 -22.48 21.94 -8.49
N GLU A 93 -21.70 22.50 -7.56
CA GLU A 93 -20.55 21.82 -6.94
C GLU A 93 -20.97 21.03 -5.68
N ARG A 94 -20.45 19.81 -5.52
CA ARG A 94 -20.64 19.02 -4.29
C ARG A 94 -19.68 19.52 -3.23
N TRP A 95 -20.18 19.82 -2.03
CA TRP A 95 -19.31 20.27 -0.94
C TRP A 95 -19.53 19.47 0.34
N ALA A 96 -18.44 19.19 1.04
CA ALA A 96 -18.46 18.45 2.29
C ALA A 96 -17.89 19.34 3.40
N LEU A 97 -18.32 19.10 4.64
CA LEU A 97 -17.77 19.72 5.83
C LEU A 97 -17.13 18.65 6.70
N LEU A 98 -15.84 18.76 6.98
CA LEU A 98 -15.20 17.99 8.03
C LEU A 98 -15.20 18.82 9.32
N TRP A 99 -16.01 18.42 10.30
CA TRP A 99 -16.15 19.11 11.57
C TRP A 99 -15.45 18.36 12.70
N TRP A 100 -14.42 18.98 13.25
CA TRP A 100 -13.73 18.52 14.45
C TRP A 100 -14.35 19.14 15.70
N THR A 101 -15.15 18.32 16.38
CA THR A 101 -15.67 18.55 17.74
C THR A 101 -15.30 17.36 18.64
N ALA A 102 -15.33 17.56 19.96
CA ALA A 102 -14.97 16.52 20.92
C ALA A 102 -15.94 15.31 20.88
N THR A 103 -17.22 15.56 20.64
CA THR A 103 -18.28 14.57 20.39
C THR A 103 -19.42 15.21 19.61
N VAL A 104 -19.97 14.51 18.61
CA VAL A 104 -21.34 14.74 18.13
C VAL A 104 -22.25 13.76 18.87
N THR A 105 -23.09 14.26 19.77
CA THR A 105 -24.12 13.46 20.44
C THR A 105 -25.35 13.33 19.53
N PRO A 106 -25.92 12.14 19.28
CA PRO A 106 -27.02 11.97 18.33
C PRO A 106 -28.32 12.74 18.64
N ASP A 107 -28.51 13.16 19.90
CA ASP A 107 -29.64 13.97 20.35
C ASP A 107 -29.42 15.50 20.15
N ASP A 108 -28.20 15.93 19.81
CA ASP A 108 -27.85 17.34 19.62
C ASP A 108 -27.73 17.69 18.12
N ASP A 109 -28.62 18.58 17.65
CA ASP A 109 -28.48 19.40 16.44
C ASP A 109 -28.51 18.74 15.04
N LEU A 110 -28.99 17.50 14.86
CA LEU A 110 -29.22 16.93 13.51
C LEU A 110 -30.15 17.79 12.63
N ASP A 111 -31.24 18.34 13.20
CA ASP A 111 -32.14 19.26 12.49
C ASP A 111 -31.41 20.56 12.07
N GLN A 112 -30.52 21.09 12.93
CA GLN A 112 -29.72 22.27 12.61
C GLN A 112 -28.69 21.97 11.52
N VAL A 113 -28.10 20.77 11.52
CA VAL A 113 -27.20 20.31 10.45
C VAL A 113 -27.94 20.21 9.11
N GLU A 114 -29.18 19.71 9.07
CA GLU A 114 -29.96 19.63 7.83
C GLU A 114 -30.30 21.02 7.26
N ASP A 115 -30.83 21.94 8.08
CA ASP A 115 -31.14 23.33 7.67
C ASP A 115 -29.87 24.08 7.22
N ALA A 116 -28.78 23.93 7.99
CA ALA A 116 -27.51 24.58 7.72
C ALA A 116 -26.88 24.06 6.42
N VAL A 117 -26.88 22.75 6.17
CA VAL A 117 -26.18 22.16 5.02
C VAL A 117 -27.07 22.11 3.77
N GLY A 118 -28.25 21.50 3.87
CA GLY A 118 -29.20 21.37 2.77
C GLY A 118 -28.74 20.45 1.62
N ALA A 119 -29.54 20.41 0.55
CA ALA A 119 -29.59 19.31 -0.43
C ALA A 119 -28.32 19.00 -1.26
N PHE A 120 -27.24 19.78 -1.13
CA PHE A 120 -26.00 19.64 -1.93
C PHE A 120 -24.74 19.43 -1.09
N GLY A 121 -24.85 19.36 0.24
CA GLY A 121 -23.71 19.13 1.12
C GLY A 121 -23.87 17.95 2.08
N VAL A 122 -22.77 17.56 2.72
CA VAL A 122 -22.72 16.54 3.78
C VAL A 122 -21.72 16.93 4.88
N VAL A 123 -21.94 16.45 6.10
CA VAL A 123 -21.03 16.59 7.24
C VAL A 123 -20.36 15.23 7.54
N LEU A 124 -19.06 15.30 7.79
CA LEU A 124 -18.25 14.23 8.36
C LEU A 124 -17.69 14.73 9.69
N ASP A 125 -17.67 13.87 10.70
CA ASP A 125 -17.23 14.21 12.05
C ASP A 125 -15.83 13.64 12.38
N ARG A 126 -15.42 13.76 13.65
CA ARG A 126 -14.22 13.09 14.19
C ARG A 126 -14.16 11.60 13.86
N THR A 127 -15.25 10.84 14.00
CA THR A 127 -15.22 9.37 13.81
C THR A 127 -14.91 9.00 12.36
N HIS A 128 -15.38 9.80 11.40
CA HIS A 128 -15.04 9.64 9.98
C HIS A 128 -13.56 9.92 9.71
N LEU A 129 -12.99 10.94 10.37
CA LEU A 129 -11.56 11.22 10.28
C LEU A 129 -10.71 10.11 10.93
N ASP A 130 -11.11 9.61 12.10
CA ASP A 130 -10.47 8.49 12.78
C ASP A 130 -10.44 7.23 11.87
N ALA A 131 -11.54 6.94 11.17
CA ALA A 131 -11.60 5.85 10.19
C ALA A 131 -10.68 6.05 8.98
N ALA A 132 -10.58 7.29 8.48
CA ALA A 132 -9.69 7.63 7.36
C ALA A 132 -8.20 7.54 7.74
N VAL A 133 -7.81 8.15 8.86
CA VAL A 133 -6.42 8.16 9.38
C VAL A 133 -5.94 6.74 9.71
N ALA A 134 -6.82 5.88 10.23
CA ALA A 134 -6.46 4.49 10.52
C ALA A 134 -6.34 3.59 9.28
N GLY A 135 -6.88 4.01 8.13
CA GLY A 135 -6.94 3.22 6.88
C GLY A 135 -8.12 2.25 6.80
N LEU A 136 -9.21 2.49 7.54
CA LEU A 136 -10.39 1.62 7.56
C LEU A 136 -11.28 1.80 6.31
N ARG A 137 -11.35 3.04 5.80
CA ARG A 137 -11.85 3.45 4.47
C ARG A 137 -11.10 4.71 4.05
N SER A 138 -11.05 5.04 2.77
CA SER A 138 -10.47 6.33 2.35
C SER A 138 -11.44 7.51 2.59
N LEU A 139 -10.90 8.71 2.81
CA LEU A 139 -11.71 9.91 3.01
C LEU A 139 -12.60 10.26 1.79
N PRO A 140 -12.13 10.17 0.52
CA PRO A 140 -12.99 10.37 -0.65
C PRO A 140 -14.15 9.37 -0.73
N GLU A 141 -13.94 8.10 -0.35
CA GLU A 141 -15.02 7.11 -0.29
C GLU A 141 -16.06 7.44 0.78
N LEU A 142 -15.62 7.85 1.99
CA LEU A 142 -16.55 8.24 3.06
C LEU A 142 -17.41 9.42 2.61
N ILE A 143 -16.80 10.48 2.06
CA ILE A 143 -17.53 11.63 1.50
C ILE A 143 -18.54 11.18 0.43
N ARG A 144 -18.09 10.40 -0.55
CA ARG A 144 -18.92 9.87 -1.65
C ARG A 144 -20.09 9.01 -1.14
N ASP A 145 -19.85 8.16 -0.14
CA ASP A 145 -20.83 7.21 0.36
C ASP A 145 -21.86 7.88 1.30
N THR A 146 -21.48 8.90 2.09
CA THR A 146 -22.46 9.79 2.77
C THR A 146 -23.37 10.47 1.74
N PHE A 147 -22.81 11.04 0.67
CA PHE A 147 -23.59 11.60 -0.45
C PHE A 147 -24.53 10.59 -1.13
N ARG A 148 -24.23 9.28 -1.09
CA ARG A 148 -25.11 8.24 -1.66
C ARG A 148 -26.34 7.94 -0.80
N GLN A 149 -26.26 8.13 0.52
CA GLN A 149 -27.41 7.92 1.44
C GLN A 149 -28.47 9.03 1.36
N ARG A 150 -28.13 10.20 0.78
CA ARG A 150 -29.01 11.39 0.68
C ARG A 150 -29.45 11.95 2.04
N GLN A 151 -28.59 11.83 3.06
CA GLN A 151 -28.75 12.47 4.36
C GLN A 151 -27.59 13.46 4.56
N PRO A 152 -27.81 14.59 5.28
CA PRO A 152 -26.77 15.60 5.49
C PRO A 152 -25.66 15.10 6.43
N TYR A 153 -25.95 14.10 7.27
CA TYR A 153 -25.00 13.39 8.11
C TYR A 153 -25.43 11.91 8.18
N VAL A 154 -24.45 11.01 8.26
CA VAL A 154 -24.68 9.56 8.45
C VAL A 154 -23.64 9.06 9.45
N PRO A 155 -24.01 8.36 10.54
CA PRO A 155 -23.05 7.79 11.47
C PRO A 155 -22.09 6.78 10.81
N LEU A 156 -20.82 6.76 11.27
CA LEU A 156 -19.79 5.88 10.71
C LEU A 156 -20.20 4.41 10.71
N ASP A 157 -20.85 3.93 11.78
CA ASP A 157 -21.33 2.55 11.88
C ASP A 157 -22.30 2.22 10.74
N GLN A 158 -23.17 3.15 10.32
CA GLN A 158 -24.12 2.93 9.22
C GLN A 158 -23.46 2.97 7.84
N LEU A 159 -22.32 3.63 7.69
CA LEU A 159 -21.52 3.61 6.46
C LEU A 159 -20.66 2.35 6.32
N LEU A 160 -20.24 1.74 7.44
CA LEU A 160 -19.32 0.60 7.45
C LEU A 160 -20.00 -0.75 7.70
N ILE A 161 -21.07 -0.80 8.49
CA ILE A 161 -21.87 -2.00 8.74
C ILE A 161 -22.79 -2.20 7.54
N ALA A 162 -22.50 -3.23 6.75
CA ALA A 162 -23.23 -3.49 5.52
C ALA A 162 -24.73 -3.68 5.79
N SER A 163 -25.57 -3.08 4.93
CA SER A 163 -27.04 -3.14 5.05
C SER A 163 -27.66 -4.41 4.43
N ARG A 164 -26.85 -5.34 3.90
CA ARG A 164 -27.26 -6.59 3.23
C ARG A 164 -26.54 -7.91 3.60
N PRO A 165 -25.76 -8.07 4.69
CA PRO A 165 -25.30 -9.38 5.12
C PRO A 165 -26.50 -10.19 5.63
N PRO A 166 -26.46 -11.53 5.60
CA PRO A 166 -27.56 -12.35 6.09
C PRO A 166 -27.92 -12.02 7.55
N ASP A 167 -29.21 -12.05 7.88
CA ASP A 167 -29.75 -11.73 9.21
C ASP A 167 -29.03 -12.51 10.33
N TYR A 168 -28.69 -13.76 10.04
CA TYR A 168 -28.02 -14.70 10.92
C TYR A 168 -26.60 -15.02 10.44
N ALA A 169 -25.70 -15.29 11.37
CA ALA A 169 -24.36 -15.81 11.08
C ALA A 169 -24.43 -17.30 10.66
N TRP A 170 -23.32 -17.85 10.15
CA TRP A 170 -23.25 -19.23 9.69
C TRP A 170 -23.66 -20.24 10.80
N PRO A 171 -24.65 -21.12 10.56
CA PRO A 171 -25.12 -22.04 11.60
C PRO A 171 -24.11 -23.16 11.86
N MET A 172 -23.83 -23.40 13.15
CA MET A 172 -22.89 -24.44 13.58
C MET A 172 -23.67 -25.68 14.05
N THR A 173 -23.54 -26.80 13.36
CA THR A 173 -24.23 -28.05 13.70
C THR A 173 -23.58 -28.70 14.93
N PRO A 174 -24.28 -28.92 16.05
CA PRO A 174 -23.72 -29.62 17.22
C PRO A 174 -23.40 -31.07 16.90
N ALA A 175 -22.30 -31.59 17.46
CA ALA A 175 -21.82 -32.95 17.18
C ALA A 175 -22.85 -34.06 17.48
N ALA A 176 -23.71 -33.85 18.49
CA ALA A 176 -24.84 -34.73 18.80
C ALA A 176 -25.92 -34.84 17.69
N ARG A 177 -25.80 -34.06 16.60
CA ARG A 177 -26.66 -34.14 15.40
C ARG A 177 -25.90 -34.59 14.14
N LEU A 178 -24.59 -34.84 14.23
CA LEU A 178 -23.78 -35.29 13.10
C LEU A 178 -23.90 -36.80 12.90
N SER A 179 -23.55 -37.28 11.71
CA SER A 179 -23.40 -38.72 11.47
C SER A 179 -22.29 -39.29 12.37
N PRO A 180 -22.47 -40.48 13.01
CA PRO A 180 -21.45 -41.09 13.87
C PRO A 180 -20.16 -41.50 13.12
N THR A 181 -20.14 -41.38 11.79
CA THR A 181 -18.96 -41.50 10.91
C THR A 181 -18.07 -40.25 10.92
N VAL A 182 -18.58 -39.10 11.37
CA VAL A 182 -17.81 -37.86 11.51
C VAL A 182 -17.16 -37.86 12.89
N ARG A 183 -15.83 -38.01 12.93
CA ARG A 183 -15.02 -37.96 14.15
C ARG A 183 -13.69 -37.28 13.85
N VAL A 184 -13.15 -36.58 14.84
CA VAL A 184 -11.75 -36.17 14.81
C VAL A 184 -10.95 -37.34 15.39
N GLU A 185 -10.06 -37.92 14.60
CA GLU A 185 -9.11 -38.93 15.06
C GLU A 185 -7.97 -38.23 15.80
N VAL A 186 -7.60 -38.72 16.98
CA VAL A 186 -6.64 -38.06 17.88
C VAL A 186 -5.64 -39.05 18.46
N GLN A 187 -4.36 -38.75 18.32
CA GLN A 187 -3.25 -39.46 18.94
C GLN A 187 -2.60 -38.51 19.96
N ALA A 188 -2.97 -38.64 21.23
CA ALA A 188 -2.53 -37.76 22.30
C ALA A 188 -1.53 -38.44 23.23
N GLN A 189 -0.56 -37.67 23.75
CA GLN A 189 0.15 -38.05 24.96
C GLN A 189 -0.79 -37.92 26.17
N ALA A 190 -0.74 -38.88 27.08
CA ALA A 190 -1.65 -38.92 28.21
C ALA A 190 -1.30 -37.81 29.23
N PRO A 191 -2.29 -37.10 29.82
CA PRO A 191 -3.72 -37.40 29.81
C PRO A 191 -4.58 -36.36 29.05
N LEU A 192 -4.26 -36.01 27.80
CA LEU A 192 -5.13 -35.12 27.02
C LEU A 192 -6.35 -35.85 26.42
N THR A 193 -7.54 -35.25 26.51
CA THR A 193 -8.77 -35.68 25.83
C THR A 193 -9.24 -34.64 24.81
N ALA A 194 -9.94 -35.09 23.77
CA ALA A 194 -10.47 -34.25 22.70
C ALA A 194 -11.93 -34.59 22.33
N GLU A 195 -12.77 -33.57 22.17
CA GLU A 195 -14.22 -33.68 21.95
C GLU A 195 -14.66 -32.75 20.81
N LEU A 196 -15.21 -33.30 19.71
CA LEU A 196 -15.84 -32.48 18.66
C LEU A 196 -17.15 -31.87 19.21
N LEU A 197 -17.27 -30.55 19.22
CA LEU A 197 -18.47 -29.84 19.68
C LEU A 197 -19.37 -29.42 18.52
N PHE A 198 -18.81 -28.84 17.46
CA PHE A 198 -19.56 -28.21 16.37
C PHE A 198 -18.91 -28.38 14.99
N MET A 199 -19.71 -28.30 13.94
CA MET A 199 -19.31 -28.24 12.52
C MET A 199 -20.10 -27.17 11.76
N GLY A 200 -19.41 -26.29 11.03
CA GLY A 200 -20.03 -25.29 10.16
C GLY A 200 -20.34 -25.79 8.74
N PRO A 201 -20.94 -24.93 7.89
CA PRO A 201 -21.07 -25.18 6.46
C PRO A 201 -19.70 -25.13 5.75
N ALA A 202 -19.65 -25.52 4.48
CA ALA A 202 -18.46 -25.26 3.65
C ALA A 202 -18.48 -23.78 3.20
N LEU A 203 -17.53 -23.01 3.72
CA LEU A 203 -17.37 -21.57 3.46
C LEU A 203 -16.28 -21.33 2.40
N GLU A 204 -16.37 -20.23 1.65
CA GLU A 204 -15.30 -19.81 0.73
C GLU A 204 -14.22 -19.04 1.51
N ASP A 205 -14.61 -18.01 2.26
CA ASP A 205 -13.74 -17.38 3.25
C ASP A 205 -13.73 -18.17 4.57
N PRO A 206 -12.57 -18.68 5.04
CA PRO A 206 -12.48 -19.35 6.34
C PRO A 206 -12.54 -18.36 7.51
N PRO A 207 -13.06 -18.77 8.68
CA PRO A 207 -12.84 -18.06 9.94
C PRO A 207 -11.36 -17.88 10.27
N SER A 208 -11.02 -16.80 10.97
CA SER A 208 -9.62 -16.41 11.28
C SER A 208 -9.34 -16.11 12.76
N GLY A 209 -10.33 -16.32 13.64
CA GLY A 209 -10.16 -16.12 15.08
C GLY A 209 -11.22 -16.83 15.93
N LEU A 210 -10.85 -17.11 17.18
CA LEU A 210 -11.70 -17.74 18.19
C LEU A 210 -11.42 -17.11 19.56
N ALA A 211 -12.48 -16.79 20.31
CA ALA A 211 -12.41 -16.46 21.74
C ALA A 211 -13.54 -17.12 22.53
N THR A 212 -13.41 -17.20 23.85
CA THR A 212 -14.43 -17.74 24.77
C THR A 212 -15.17 -16.61 25.48
N LEU A 213 -16.51 -16.71 25.55
CA LEU A 213 -17.37 -15.81 26.31
C LEU A 213 -17.97 -16.58 27.50
N SER A 214 -17.44 -16.34 28.70
CA SER A 214 -17.89 -17.01 29.94
C SER A 214 -19.00 -16.22 30.63
N TRP A 215 -20.22 -16.78 30.67
CA TRP A 215 -21.39 -16.17 31.32
C TRP A 215 -21.98 -17.08 32.42
N PRO A 216 -22.74 -16.54 33.40
CA PRO A 216 -23.39 -17.33 34.45
C PRO A 216 -24.43 -18.33 33.91
N GLY A 217 -23.96 -19.53 33.56
CA GLY A 217 -24.77 -20.60 32.96
C GLY A 217 -24.09 -21.37 31.83
N GLY A 218 -22.95 -20.89 31.32
CA GLY A 218 -22.14 -21.62 30.33
C GLY A 218 -21.20 -20.72 29.52
N ASN A 219 -20.35 -21.34 28.72
CA ASN A 219 -19.47 -20.65 27.77
C ASN A 219 -20.11 -20.60 26.37
N SER A 220 -20.25 -19.39 25.82
CA SER A 220 -20.41 -19.16 24.38
C SER A 220 -19.02 -19.06 23.72
N LEU A 221 -18.96 -19.17 22.40
CA LEU A 221 -17.75 -18.96 21.60
C LEU A 221 -17.93 -17.77 20.66
N LEU A 222 -16.96 -16.88 20.59
CA LEU A 222 -16.87 -15.83 19.57
C LEU A 222 -15.98 -16.33 18.43
N ILE A 223 -16.46 -16.25 17.18
CA ILE A 223 -15.68 -16.59 15.99
C ILE A 223 -15.64 -15.37 15.05
N THR A 224 -14.43 -15.01 14.61
CA THR A 224 -14.20 -13.96 13.60
C THR A 224 -14.15 -14.58 12.20
N GLY A 225 -14.79 -13.91 11.23
CA GLY A 225 -14.64 -14.20 9.80
C GLY A 225 -14.90 -12.95 8.95
N ALA A 226 -14.80 -13.07 7.63
CA ALA A 226 -14.73 -11.94 6.69
C ALA A 226 -15.87 -10.89 6.74
N HIS A 227 -16.99 -11.18 7.41
CA HIS A 227 -18.15 -10.28 7.57
C HIS A 227 -18.43 -9.84 9.02
N GLY A 228 -17.55 -10.18 9.96
CA GLY A 228 -17.64 -9.73 11.36
C GLY A 228 -17.41 -10.84 12.39
N VAL A 229 -17.95 -10.64 13.59
CA VAL A 229 -17.77 -11.55 14.73
C VAL A 229 -19.13 -12.13 15.14
N ALA A 230 -19.19 -13.45 15.23
CA ALA A 230 -20.38 -14.21 15.57
C ALA A 230 -20.25 -14.93 16.92
N GLU A 231 -21.24 -14.78 17.80
CA GLU A 231 -21.38 -15.57 19.02
C GLU A 231 -22.15 -16.87 18.72
N ILE A 232 -21.58 -18.01 19.11
CA ILE A 232 -22.16 -19.34 19.02
C ILE A 232 -22.41 -19.85 20.44
N GLY A 233 -23.69 -19.92 20.82
CA GLY A 233 -24.11 -20.52 22.09
C GLY A 233 -24.17 -22.05 22.00
N GLY A 234 -24.24 -22.73 23.15
CA GLY A 234 -24.16 -24.20 23.29
C GLY A 234 -25.16 -25.07 22.49
N ARG A 235 -26.13 -24.47 21.77
CA ARG A 235 -27.03 -25.15 20.82
C ARG A 235 -26.58 -25.07 19.36
N GLY A 236 -25.46 -24.42 19.07
CA GLY A 236 -24.95 -24.21 17.70
C GLY A 236 -25.61 -23.07 16.93
N VAL A 237 -26.48 -22.31 17.59
CA VAL A 237 -27.10 -21.11 17.01
C VAL A 237 -26.07 -19.98 17.04
N ALA A 238 -25.69 -19.50 15.86
CA ALA A 238 -24.80 -18.36 15.69
C ALA A 238 -25.61 -17.05 15.58
N ARG A 239 -25.10 -15.98 16.19
CA ARG A 239 -25.65 -14.62 16.13
C ARG A 239 -24.52 -13.63 15.92
N TRP A 240 -24.76 -12.61 15.11
CA TRP A 240 -23.79 -11.52 14.95
C TRP A 240 -23.67 -10.71 16.25
N ARG A 241 -22.45 -10.50 16.73
CA ARG A 241 -22.10 -9.47 17.73
C ARG A 241 -21.66 -8.18 17.05
N LEU A 242 -20.94 -8.29 15.93
CA LEU A 242 -20.54 -7.20 15.03
C LEU A 242 -20.69 -7.66 13.57
N LYS A 243 -21.21 -6.81 12.69
CA LYS A 243 -21.46 -7.06 11.24
C LYS A 243 -20.53 -6.19 10.36
N LEU A 244 -19.23 -6.25 10.60
CA LEU A 244 -18.24 -5.41 9.90
C LEU A 244 -17.37 -6.27 8.97
N SER A 245 -17.35 -5.93 7.68
CA SER A 245 -16.54 -6.64 6.69
C SER A 245 -15.06 -6.32 6.85
N GLY A 246 -14.19 -7.31 6.65
CA GLY A 246 -12.74 -7.17 6.83
C GLY A 246 -12.26 -7.43 8.26
N CYS A 247 -13.13 -7.86 9.18
CA CYS A 247 -12.71 -8.34 10.50
C CYS A 247 -11.83 -9.60 10.39
N HIS A 248 -10.73 -9.64 11.15
CA HIS A 248 -9.83 -10.78 11.21
C HIS A 248 -9.19 -10.98 12.59
N GLY A 249 -8.60 -12.16 12.80
CA GLY A 249 -7.86 -12.50 14.02
C GLY A 249 -8.76 -12.78 15.24
N THR A 250 -8.12 -13.17 16.34
CA THR A 250 -8.79 -13.41 17.63
C THR A 250 -9.38 -12.11 18.17
N PRO A 251 -10.69 -12.05 18.49
CA PRO A 251 -11.30 -10.89 19.10
C PRO A 251 -11.06 -10.92 20.62
N VAL A 252 -10.97 -9.73 21.24
CA VAL A 252 -10.82 -9.58 22.70
C VAL A 252 -12.07 -8.90 23.25
N LEU A 253 -12.68 -9.49 24.28
CA LEU A 253 -13.77 -8.85 25.03
C LEU A 253 -13.18 -8.07 26.21
N GLN A 254 -13.65 -6.84 26.42
CA GLN A 254 -13.29 -6.01 27.56
C GLN A 254 -14.28 -6.21 28.73
N PRO A 255 -13.93 -5.79 29.97
CA PRO A 255 -14.79 -5.97 31.16
C PRO A 255 -16.15 -5.24 31.13
N ASP A 256 -16.37 -4.36 30.14
CA ASP A 256 -17.59 -3.61 29.86
C ASP A 256 -18.45 -4.25 28.74
N ASP A 257 -18.17 -5.50 28.36
CA ASP A 257 -18.74 -6.22 27.19
C ASP A 257 -18.40 -5.57 25.82
N ALA A 258 -17.48 -4.59 25.78
CA ALA A 258 -16.96 -4.06 24.52
C ALA A 258 -16.13 -5.11 23.77
N LEU A 259 -16.32 -5.16 22.46
CA LEU A 259 -15.63 -6.08 21.57
C LEU A 259 -14.51 -5.36 20.82
N LEU A 260 -13.26 -5.79 21.01
CA LEU A 260 -12.10 -5.39 20.23
C LEU A 260 -11.81 -6.43 19.14
N VAL A 261 -11.58 -5.98 17.91
CA VAL A 261 -11.17 -6.86 16.79
C VAL A 261 -10.36 -6.10 15.75
N MET A 262 -9.43 -6.76 15.08
CA MET A 262 -8.75 -6.19 13.92
C MET A 262 -9.71 -6.10 12.75
N CYS A 263 -9.74 -4.97 12.05
CA CYS A 263 -10.51 -4.79 10.82
C CYS A 263 -9.63 -4.11 9.78
N GLY A 264 -9.22 -4.85 8.74
CA GLY A 264 -8.18 -4.42 7.81
C GLY A 264 -6.90 -3.98 8.55
N PRO A 265 -6.38 -2.76 8.31
CA PRO A 265 -5.19 -2.20 8.96
C PRO A 265 -5.47 -1.50 10.30
N ALA A 266 -6.69 -1.60 10.85
CA ALA A 266 -7.14 -0.89 12.05
C ALA A 266 -7.54 -1.83 13.20
N LEU A 267 -7.47 -1.34 14.44
CA LEU A 267 -8.10 -1.94 15.61
C LEU A 267 -9.36 -1.16 15.95
N VAL A 268 -10.52 -1.82 15.93
CA VAL A 268 -11.81 -1.22 16.26
C VAL A 268 -12.36 -1.74 17.59
N ARG A 269 -13.09 -0.88 18.29
CA ARG A 269 -13.91 -1.17 19.46
C ARG A 269 -15.38 -1.03 19.09
N TRP A 270 -16.19 -2.01 19.49
CA TRP A 270 -17.63 -2.03 19.30
C TRP A 270 -18.33 -2.18 20.66
N HIS A 271 -19.21 -1.26 21.00
CA HIS A 271 -19.92 -1.23 22.29
C HIS A 271 -21.26 -0.49 22.13
N ASP A 272 -22.37 -1.08 22.61
CA ASP A 272 -23.73 -0.51 22.59
C ASP A 272 -24.18 0.14 21.26
N GLY A 273 -23.75 -0.43 20.13
CA GLY A 273 -24.11 0.05 18.79
C GLY A 273 -23.16 1.11 18.21
N ALA A 274 -22.21 1.62 19.00
CA ALA A 274 -21.18 2.55 18.54
C ALA A 274 -19.92 1.81 18.09
N LEU A 275 -19.34 2.26 16.96
CA LEU A 275 -18.05 1.83 16.45
C LEU A 275 -17.01 2.93 16.71
N THR A 276 -15.89 2.58 17.34
CA THR A 276 -14.77 3.50 17.61
C THR A 276 -13.47 2.90 17.08
N VAL A 277 -12.60 3.72 16.49
CA VAL A 277 -11.28 3.29 16.01
C VAL A 277 -10.23 3.64 17.06
N LEU A 278 -9.48 2.67 17.56
CA LEU A 278 -8.50 2.88 18.63
C LEU A 278 -7.06 3.00 18.13
N ALA A 279 -6.72 2.31 17.04
CA ALA A 279 -5.38 2.35 16.45
C ALA A 279 -5.41 1.97 14.96
N GLY A 280 -4.39 2.36 14.21
CA GLY A 280 -4.33 2.14 12.77
C GLY A 280 -2.93 1.98 12.18
N ALA A 281 -2.88 1.98 10.84
CA ALA A 281 -1.67 1.74 10.04
C ALA A 281 -0.92 0.46 10.47
N PHE A 282 -1.65 -0.64 10.59
CA PHE A 282 -1.13 -2.00 10.79
C PHE A 282 -1.04 -2.75 9.47
N GLU A 283 -0.13 -3.74 9.39
CA GLU A 283 0.10 -4.53 8.18
C GLU A 283 -0.89 -5.70 8.07
N GLU A 284 -1.00 -6.30 6.88
CA GLU A 284 -1.78 -7.53 6.71
C GLU A 284 -1.24 -8.65 7.61
N GLY A 285 -2.12 -9.46 8.20
CA GLY A 285 -1.74 -10.50 9.17
C GLY A 285 -1.43 -10.00 10.59
N SER A 286 -1.61 -8.71 10.88
CA SER A 286 -1.40 -8.16 12.24
C SER A 286 -2.34 -8.78 13.28
N GLN A 287 -1.82 -9.05 14.49
CA GLN A 287 -2.50 -9.79 15.55
C GLN A 287 -2.81 -8.91 16.77
N LEU A 288 -4.05 -8.96 17.24
CA LEU A 288 -4.47 -8.38 18.51
C LEU A 288 -4.01 -9.28 19.68
N LEU A 289 -3.36 -8.66 20.67
CA LEU A 289 -2.82 -9.31 21.86
C LEU A 289 -3.34 -8.60 23.12
N THR A 290 -3.70 -9.36 24.15
CA THR A 290 -4.06 -8.82 25.47
C THR A 290 -2.80 -8.62 26.31
N GLY A 291 -2.56 -7.39 26.75
CA GLY A 291 -1.39 -7.00 27.54
C GLY A 291 -1.46 -7.40 29.04
N PRO A 292 -0.36 -7.17 29.79
CA PRO A 292 -0.23 -7.57 31.19
C PRO A 292 -1.26 -6.94 32.15
N GLY A 293 -1.85 -5.79 31.81
CA GLY A 293 -2.92 -5.13 32.55
C GLY A 293 -4.31 -5.30 31.91
N GLY A 294 -4.45 -6.15 30.89
CA GLY A 294 -5.66 -6.28 30.08
C GLY A 294 -5.79 -5.23 28.96
N GLU A 295 -4.78 -4.39 28.75
CA GLU A 295 -4.77 -3.36 27.73
C GLU A 295 -4.51 -3.93 26.32
N PRO A 296 -5.08 -3.35 25.25
CA PRO A 296 -4.87 -3.84 23.89
C PRO A 296 -3.46 -3.54 23.36
N TRP A 297 -2.84 -4.55 22.76
CA TRP A 297 -1.62 -4.44 21.97
C TRP A 297 -1.85 -5.03 20.57
N VAL A 298 -1.18 -4.50 19.56
CA VAL A 298 -1.19 -5.05 18.19
C VAL A 298 0.24 -5.38 17.76
N LEU A 299 0.45 -6.62 17.36
CA LEU A 299 1.67 -7.07 16.69
C LEU A 299 1.50 -6.92 15.17
N SER A 300 2.36 -6.16 14.51
CA SER A 300 2.30 -5.92 13.05
C SER A 300 3.67 -5.98 12.40
N GLY A 301 3.83 -6.69 11.29
CA GLY A 301 5.07 -6.70 10.49
C GLY A 301 5.09 -7.81 9.44
N SER A 302 5.99 -7.68 8.47
CA SER A 302 6.02 -8.51 7.26
C SER A 302 6.80 -9.82 7.41
N GLY A 303 6.41 -10.83 6.62
CA GLY A 303 6.87 -12.21 6.79
C GLY A 303 8.30 -12.47 6.30
N VAL A 304 9.00 -13.36 7.01
CA VAL A 304 10.37 -13.79 6.67
C VAL A 304 10.34 -15.07 5.82
N THR A 305 10.96 -15.02 4.64
CA THR A 305 11.23 -16.22 3.82
C THR A 305 12.36 -17.06 4.40
N PHE A 306 12.27 -18.40 4.28
CA PHE A 306 13.34 -19.29 4.74
C PHE A 306 14.65 -19.06 3.97
N GLY A 307 15.69 -18.63 4.68
CA GLY A 307 17.09 -18.63 4.22
C GLY A 307 17.74 -17.25 4.05
N ALA A 308 16.96 -16.16 3.97
CA ALA A 308 17.48 -14.79 3.99
C ALA A 308 16.36 -13.78 4.29
N GLY A 309 16.66 -12.76 5.09
CA GLY A 309 15.78 -11.61 5.34
C GLY A 309 15.64 -11.28 6.83
N ASP A 310 15.98 -10.04 7.19
CA ASP A 310 15.89 -9.52 8.55
C ASP A 310 14.47 -8.97 8.80
N GLY A 311 13.75 -9.54 9.77
CA GLY A 311 12.37 -9.14 10.09
C GLY A 311 12.33 -8.06 11.17
N THR A 312 11.43 -7.07 11.02
CA THR A 312 11.06 -6.15 12.10
C THR A 312 9.56 -6.20 12.35
N LEU A 313 9.16 -6.69 13.52
CA LEU A 313 7.77 -6.60 14.01
C LEU A 313 7.66 -5.33 14.85
N ALA A 314 6.63 -4.52 14.62
CA ALA A 314 6.22 -3.49 15.56
C ALA A 314 5.18 -4.09 16.52
N LEU A 315 5.56 -4.27 17.78
CA LEU A 315 4.60 -4.50 18.86
C LEU A 315 4.11 -3.14 19.36
N THR A 316 2.81 -2.91 19.25
CA THR A 316 2.21 -1.58 19.42
C THR A 316 1.27 -1.57 20.60
N ARG A 317 1.56 -0.79 21.65
CA ARG A 317 0.61 -0.53 22.73
C ARG A 317 -0.44 0.45 22.21
N VAL A 318 -1.72 0.11 22.37
CA VAL A 318 -2.83 0.99 21.98
C VAL A 318 -3.34 1.77 23.20
N GLY A 319 -3.60 3.05 23.02
CA GLY A 319 -4.18 3.93 24.04
C GLY A 319 -5.71 3.95 24.03
N SER A 320 -6.30 4.99 24.60
CA SER A 320 -7.76 5.20 24.61
C SER A 320 -8.29 5.85 23.33
N GLU A 321 -7.43 6.50 22.55
CA GLU A 321 -7.78 7.28 21.35
C GLU A 321 -6.77 7.03 20.24
N LEU A 322 -7.22 7.17 18.99
CA LEU A 322 -6.37 7.08 17.81
C LEU A 322 -5.21 8.11 17.88
N GLY A 323 -3.99 7.66 17.60
CA GLY A 323 -2.78 8.47 17.80
C GLY A 323 -2.20 8.44 19.22
N ASP A 324 -2.79 7.73 20.19
CA ASP A 324 -2.15 7.37 21.48
C ASP A 324 -1.47 5.99 21.45
N GLN A 325 -0.87 5.62 20.31
CA GLN A 325 -0.22 4.33 20.13
C GLN A 325 1.32 4.42 20.21
N LEU A 326 1.93 3.56 21.05
CA LEU A 326 3.39 3.47 21.21
C LEU A 326 3.91 2.22 20.50
N ARG A 327 4.69 2.38 19.43
CA ARG A 327 5.29 1.28 18.66
C ARG A 327 6.68 0.93 19.21
N TYR A 328 6.91 -0.35 19.46
CA TYR A 328 8.19 -0.93 19.86
C TYR A 328 8.68 -1.85 18.73
N PRO A 329 9.72 -1.47 17.96
CA PRO A 329 10.27 -2.29 16.87
C PRO A 329 11.13 -3.42 17.44
N ILE A 330 10.86 -4.65 17.02
CA ILE A 330 11.48 -5.90 17.48
C ILE A 330 12.19 -6.57 16.31
N ALA A 331 13.49 -6.86 16.45
CA ALA A 331 14.32 -7.46 15.41
C ALA A 331 14.54 -8.98 15.65
N PHE A 332 14.50 -9.78 14.58
CA PHE A 332 14.67 -11.25 14.66
C PHE A 332 14.98 -11.91 13.29
N GLU A 333 15.67 -13.07 13.34
CA GLU A 333 16.16 -13.83 12.17
C GLU A 333 15.26 -15.06 11.80
N ALA A 334 13.93 -14.97 11.93
CA ALA A 334 13.06 -16.14 11.74
C ALA A 334 11.62 -15.80 11.30
N ALA A 335 10.95 -16.72 10.61
CA ALA A 335 9.55 -16.59 10.20
C ALA A 335 8.60 -16.71 11.40
N VAL A 336 8.43 -15.64 12.17
CA VAL A 336 7.42 -15.53 13.25
C VAL A 336 6.03 -15.51 12.63
N HIS A 337 5.15 -16.38 13.15
CA HIS A 337 3.75 -16.51 12.71
C HIS A 337 2.75 -16.11 13.79
N SER A 338 3.18 -16.07 15.06
CA SER A 338 2.33 -15.64 16.18
C SER A 338 3.15 -15.24 17.40
N ALA A 339 2.53 -14.48 18.30
CA ALA A 339 3.09 -14.13 19.61
C ALA A 339 2.05 -14.25 20.73
N VAL A 340 2.52 -14.37 21.98
CA VAL A 340 1.65 -14.33 23.17
C VAL A 340 2.38 -13.70 24.35
N TRP A 341 1.70 -12.87 25.13
CA TRP A 341 2.23 -12.32 26.38
C TRP A 341 2.42 -13.43 27.42
N LEU A 342 3.48 -13.32 28.22
CA LEU A 342 3.81 -14.26 29.30
C LEU A 342 3.51 -13.63 30.66
N ASP A 343 4.24 -12.56 30.98
CA ASP A 343 4.15 -11.76 32.20
C ASP A 343 5.01 -10.50 32.05
N GLY A 344 4.78 -9.49 32.89
CA GLY A 344 5.66 -8.31 33.00
C GLY A 344 5.88 -7.59 31.68
N ARG A 345 7.12 -7.62 31.16
CA ARG A 345 7.50 -7.06 29.85
C ARG A 345 7.89 -8.14 28.83
N ARG A 346 7.47 -9.39 29.07
CA ARG A 346 7.90 -10.58 28.35
C ARG A 346 6.81 -11.19 27.50
N PHE A 347 7.17 -11.51 26.27
CA PHE A 347 6.31 -12.18 25.32
C PHE A 347 7.09 -13.29 24.59
N PHE A 348 6.36 -14.32 24.18
CA PHE A 348 6.87 -15.46 23.42
C PHE A 348 6.62 -15.22 21.94
N LEU A 349 7.64 -15.41 21.11
CA LEU A 349 7.57 -15.37 19.65
C LEU A 349 7.65 -16.79 19.10
N ALA A 350 6.66 -17.22 18.32
CA ALA A 350 6.64 -18.54 17.70
C ALA A 350 6.92 -18.46 16.19
N ALA A 351 7.98 -19.15 15.74
CA ALA A 351 8.38 -19.20 14.34
C ALA A 351 8.47 -20.62 13.79
N SER A 352 8.55 -20.76 12.48
CA SER A 352 8.66 -22.05 11.78
C SER A 352 9.87 -22.89 12.27
N GLY A 353 9.63 -23.90 13.10
CA GLY A 353 10.66 -24.80 13.64
C GLY A 353 11.45 -24.26 14.86
N SER A 354 11.20 -23.04 15.34
CA SER A 354 11.97 -22.40 16.41
C SER A 354 11.16 -21.30 17.10
N SER A 355 11.29 -21.10 18.41
CA SER A 355 10.57 -20.05 19.16
C SER A 355 11.45 -19.38 20.22
N THR A 356 11.18 -18.13 20.60
CA THR A 356 12.01 -17.39 21.58
C THR A 356 11.17 -16.56 22.56
N VAL A 357 11.81 -15.99 23.57
CA VAL A 357 11.21 -15.06 24.54
C VAL A 357 11.98 -13.75 24.54
N VAL A 358 11.26 -12.66 24.33
CA VAL A 358 11.80 -11.30 24.33
C VAL A 358 11.30 -10.58 25.58
N ASP A 359 12.18 -9.83 26.24
CA ASP A 359 11.87 -8.99 27.40
C ASP A 359 12.11 -7.53 27.01
N LEU A 360 11.05 -6.75 26.79
CA LEU A 360 11.13 -5.40 26.20
C LEU A 360 12.00 -4.43 27.00
N GLY A 361 12.30 -4.73 28.27
CA GLY A 361 13.24 -3.96 29.07
C GLY A 361 14.70 -4.34 28.88
N ARG A 362 15.03 -5.57 28.45
CA ARG A 362 16.39 -6.02 28.07
C ARG A 362 16.82 -5.39 26.75
N SER A 363 15.94 -5.54 25.77
CA SER A 363 16.24 -5.32 24.36
C SER A 363 14.95 -5.47 23.59
N THR A 364 14.91 -4.92 22.39
CA THR A 364 13.94 -5.36 21.37
C THR A 364 14.56 -6.27 20.31
N ASP A 365 15.84 -6.62 20.45
CA ASP A 365 16.46 -7.75 19.73
C ASP A 365 16.03 -9.08 20.39
N ALA A 366 15.48 -9.99 19.58
CA ALA A 366 15.07 -11.33 20.00
C ALA A 366 16.20 -12.38 19.99
N GLY A 367 17.40 -11.98 19.58
CA GLY A 367 18.58 -12.82 19.46
C GLY A 367 18.55 -13.72 18.22
N ARG A 368 19.72 -14.31 17.93
CA ARG A 368 19.91 -15.17 16.76
C ARG A 368 19.12 -16.46 16.85
N ARG A 369 18.73 -16.99 15.69
CA ARG A 369 17.95 -18.24 15.60
C ARG A 369 18.64 -19.45 16.26
N GLU A 370 19.96 -19.48 16.31
CA GLU A 370 20.76 -20.52 16.99
C GLU A 370 20.56 -20.54 18.52
N ASP A 371 20.16 -19.42 19.12
CA ASP A 371 19.83 -19.28 20.55
C ASP A 371 18.32 -19.45 20.84
N TRP A 372 17.51 -19.87 19.87
CA TRP A 372 16.06 -20.07 20.06
C TRP A 372 15.74 -21.48 20.60
N ILE A 373 14.54 -21.64 21.17
CA ILE A 373 14.00 -22.94 21.62
C ILE A 373 13.57 -23.73 20.37
N PRO A 374 14.06 -24.96 20.16
CA PRO A 374 13.58 -25.81 19.08
C PRO A 374 12.12 -26.20 19.31
N THR A 375 11.23 -25.83 18.39
CA THR A 375 9.79 -26.12 18.47
C THR A 375 9.35 -26.81 17.20
N ALA A 376 8.94 -28.08 17.30
CA ALA A 376 8.39 -28.81 16.15
C ALA A 376 7.08 -28.16 15.67
N GLY A 377 6.78 -28.31 14.38
CA GLY A 377 5.67 -27.64 13.70
C GLY A 377 6.15 -26.65 12.63
N HIS A 378 5.51 -26.69 11.46
CA HIS A 378 5.93 -25.87 10.31
C HIS A 378 5.48 -24.41 10.43
N TYR A 379 4.28 -24.17 10.97
CA TYR A 379 3.66 -22.84 11.06
C TYR A 379 2.83 -22.70 12.35
N PRO A 380 3.38 -22.13 13.45
CA PRO A 380 2.64 -21.91 14.69
C PRO A 380 1.61 -20.79 14.50
N ALA A 381 0.36 -21.15 14.20
CA ALA A 381 -0.67 -20.19 13.82
C ALA A 381 -1.35 -19.51 15.01
N HIS A 382 -1.58 -20.26 16.10
CA HIS A 382 -2.23 -19.75 17.31
C HIS A 382 -1.59 -20.31 18.58
N LEU A 383 -1.51 -19.47 19.62
CA LEU A 383 -0.80 -19.72 20.87
C LEU A 383 -1.70 -19.48 22.09
N LEU A 384 -1.42 -20.19 23.17
CA LEU A 384 -1.94 -19.90 24.51
C LEU A 384 -0.81 -20.00 25.54
N THR A 385 -0.69 -18.98 26.39
CA THR A 385 0.07 -19.10 27.64
C THR A 385 -0.78 -19.86 28.66
N ASP A 386 -0.20 -20.83 29.36
CA ASP A 386 -0.89 -21.43 30.51
C ASP A 386 -0.62 -20.66 31.82
N GLY A 387 -0.15 -19.41 31.74
CA GLY A 387 0.17 -18.56 32.90
C GLY A 387 1.28 -19.15 33.77
N ARG A 388 2.11 -20.02 33.18
CA ARG A 388 3.02 -20.91 33.88
C ARG A 388 4.27 -21.21 33.02
N GLY A 389 4.90 -20.20 32.43
CA GLY A 389 6.20 -20.38 31.75
C GLY A 389 6.22 -21.45 30.64
N SER A 390 5.04 -21.81 30.11
CA SER A 390 4.90 -22.70 28.98
C SER A 390 3.84 -22.17 28.03
N VAL A 391 4.03 -22.43 26.74
CA VAL A 391 3.13 -22.01 25.67
C VAL A 391 2.64 -23.24 24.92
N LEU A 392 1.32 -23.36 24.80
CA LEU A 392 0.66 -24.33 23.94
C LEU A 392 0.48 -23.70 22.55
N SER A 393 1.02 -24.32 21.51
CA SER A 393 0.87 -23.89 20.12
C SER A 393 0.11 -24.92 19.29
N ALA A 394 -0.76 -24.44 18.40
CA ALA A 394 -1.44 -25.25 17.40
C ALA A 394 -0.89 -24.94 16.00
N SER A 395 -0.47 -25.98 15.28
CA SER A 395 0.17 -25.87 13.96
C SER A 395 -0.37 -26.94 13.00
N PRO A 396 -0.59 -26.65 11.71
CA PRO A 396 -0.73 -27.71 10.70
C PRO A 396 0.61 -28.44 10.50
N ASP A 397 0.53 -29.72 10.15
CA ASP A 397 1.69 -30.57 9.85
C ASP A 397 2.33 -30.30 8.47
N GLY A 398 1.62 -29.57 7.61
CA GLY A 398 2.03 -29.30 6.22
C GLY A 398 1.55 -30.33 5.19
N SER A 399 0.94 -31.46 5.61
CA SER A 399 0.27 -32.40 4.69
C SER A 399 -1.18 -32.03 4.39
N GLY A 400 -1.74 -31.06 5.12
CA GLY A 400 -3.15 -30.67 5.04
C GLY A 400 -4.11 -31.73 5.60
N ASN A 401 -3.59 -32.70 6.37
CA ASN A 401 -4.38 -33.77 6.98
C ASN A 401 -4.26 -33.85 8.50
N HIS A 402 -3.23 -33.24 9.11
CA HIS A 402 -3.01 -33.26 10.55
C HIS A 402 -2.72 -31.87 11.14
N VAL A 403 -3.22 -31.64 12.36
CA VAL A 403 -2.89 -30.51 13.24
C VAL A 403 -2.18 -31.06 14.46
N LEU A 404 -1.00 -30.52 14.73
CA LEU A 404 -0.17 -30.85 15.87
C LEU A 404 -0.34 -29.79 16.97
N LEU A 405 -0.45 -30.26 18.21
CA LEU A 405 -0.40 -29.43 19.41
C LEU A 405 0.94 -29.64 20.09
N HIS A 406 1.71 -28.57 20.30
CA HIS A 406 2.99 -28.62 20.99
C HIS A 406 2.95 -27.79 22.27
N ARG A 407 3.55 -28.29 23.36
CA ARG A 407 3.85 -27.51 24.57
C ARG A 407 5.33 -27.16 24.54
N THR A 408 5.64 -25.88 24.61
CA THR A 408 7.01 -25.38 24.74
C THR A 408 7.26 -24.94 26.19
N LEU A 409 8.20 -25.60 26.86
CA LEU A 409 8.64 -25.30 28.22
C LEU A 409 9.78 -24.27 28.15
N ILE A 410 9.53 -23.05 28.64
CA ILE A 410 10.46 -21.93 28.46
C ILE A 410 11.71 -22.10 29.33
N ALA A 411 11.54 -22.46 30.60
CA ALA A 411 12.65 -22.67 31.54
C ALA A 411 13.57 -23.82 31.11
N ASP A 412 12.99 -24.94 30.65
CA ASP A 412 13.74 -26.11 30.17
C ASP A 412 14.23 -25.97 28.72
N ARG A 413 13.86 -24.88 28.03
CA ARG A 413 14.13 -24.61 26.61
C ARG A 413 13.86 -25.81 25.70
N SER A 414 12.72 -26.46 25.89
CA SER A 414 12.32 -27.69 25.20
C SER A 414 10.87 -27.63 24.71
N SER A 415 10.50 -28.52 23.78
CA SER A 415 9.16 -28.58 23.21
C SER A 415 8.72 -30.03 22.98
N GLU A 416 7.50 -30.36 23.38
CA GLU A 416 6.90 -31.70 23.30
C GLU A 416 5.60 -31.69 22.49
N THR A 417 5.33 -32.75 21.70
CA THR A 417 4.05 -32.92 21.00
C THR A 417 3.00 -33.46 21.98
N VAL A 418 2.02 -32.65 22.36
CA VAL A 418 0.94 -33.04 23.28
C VAL A 418 -0.10 -33.90 22.56
N ALA A 419 -0.44 -33.56 21.31
CA ALA A 419 -1.35 -34.36 20.50
C ALA A 419 -1.17 -34.12 18.99
N ASP A 420 -1.57 -35.12 18.22
CA ASP A 420 -1.82 -35.09 16.78
C ASP A 420 -3.34 -35.30 16.56
N LEU A 421 -3.97 -34.41 15.80
CA LEU A 421 -5.40 -34.45 15.46
C LEU A 421 -5.57 -34.44 13.93
N ARG A 422 -6.40 -35.34 13.40
CA ARG A 422 -6.68 -35.41 11.96
C ARG A 422 -7.60 -34.28 11.48
N LEU A 423 -7.00 -33.13 11.23
CA LEU A 423 -7.58 -31.83 10.88
C LEU A 423 -6.67 -31.14 9.85
N ALA A 424 -7.21 -30.31 8.96
CA ALA A 424 -6.44 -29.77 7.83
C ALA A 424 -5.74 -28.42 8.10
N GLN A 425 -6.45 -27.49 8.75
CA GLN A 425 -5.95 -26.16 9.08
C GLN A 425 -6.31 -25.80 10.53
N VAL A 426 -5.53 -24.89 11.12
CA VAL A 426 -5.85 -24.21 12.39
C VAL A 426 -6.40 -22.82 12.07
N LEU A 427 -7.51 -22.45 12.70
CA LEU A 427 -8.27 -21.23 12.42
C LEU A 427 -8.56 -20.40 13.68
N GLY A 428 -8.18 -20.90 14.87
CA GLY A 428 -8.33 -20.22 16.15
C GLY A 428 -8.01 -21.14 17.33
N LEU A 429 -7.52 -20.58 18.43
CA LEU A 429 -7.24 -21.30 19.68
C LEU A 429 -7.58 -20.40 20.86
N ALA A 430 -8.37 -20.89 21.82
CA ALA A 430 -8.86 -20.11 22.97
C ALA A 430 -8.95 -20.95 24.25
N GLN A 431 -8.88 -20.32 25.41
CA GLN A 431 -9.11 -20.95 26.72
C GLN A 431 -9.82 -19.94 27.63
N ALA A 432 -10.73 -20.41 28.48
CA ALA A 432 -11.35 -19.55 29.50
C ALA A 432 -10.33 -19.15 30.58
N ASP A 433 -10.54 -17.99 31.20
CA ASP A 433 -9.49 -17.22 31.93
C ASP A 433 -8.80 -17.95 33.09
N SER A 434 -9.44 -18.97 33.67
CA SER A 434 -8.84 -19.83 34.69
C SER A 434 -7.99 -20.95 34.06
N ALA A 435 -6.71 -20.66 33.82
CA ALA A 435 -5.78 -21.56 33.14
C ALA A 435 -5.69 -22.96 33.81
N GLY A 436 -6.30 -23.95 33.14
CA GLY A 436 -6.69 -25.25 33.69
C GLY A 436 -8.06 -25.72 33.18
N GLU A 437 -8.91 -24.75 32.78
CA GLU A 437 -10.12 -24.95 31.97
C GLU A 437 -9.82 -25.57 30.59
N PRO A 438 -10.82 -26.12 29.88
CA PRO A 438 -10.60 -26.71 28.57
C PRO A 438 -10.18 -25.67 27.53
N VAL A 439 -9.28 -26.07 26.64
CA VAL A 439 -8.86 -25.32 25.46
C VAL A 439 -9.82 -25.64 24.31
N TYR A 440 -10.21 -24.63 23.55
CA TYR A 440 -11.05 -24.74 22.37
C TYR A 440 -10.18 -24.47 21.13
N LEU A 441 -10.24 -25.38 20.17
CA LEU A 441 -9.55 -25.34 18.88
C LEU A 441 -10.59 -25.17 17.78
N LEU A 442 -10.49 -24.07 17.02
CA LEU A 442 -11.18 -23.91 15.75
C LEU A 442 -10.23 -24.37 14.65
N ALA A 443 -10.67 -25.35 13.87
CA ALA A 443 -9.88 -25.99 12.83
C ALA A 443 -10.76 -26.34 11.63
N SER A 444 -10.20 -26.95 10.58
CA SER A 444 -10.99 -27.49 9.47
C SER A 444 -10.84 -29.01 9.34
N LEU A 445 -11.86 -29.67 8.76
CA LEU A 445 -11.73 -31.07 8.36
C LEU A 445 -10.85 -31.22 7.10
N PRO A 446 -10.10 -32.32 6.95
CA PRO A 446 -9.53 -32.71 5.66
C PRO A 446 -10.65 -33.13 4.71
N ASP A 447 -10.85 -32.35 3.64
CA ASP A 447 -11.65 -32.76 2.49
C ASP A 447 -10.94 -32.36 1.18
N ASN A 448 -11.47 -32.83 0.04
CA ASN A 448 -10.85 -32.65 -1.27
C ASN A 448 -11.27 -31.33 -1.97
N SER A 449 -11.85 -30.36 -1.24
CA SER A 449 -12.26 -29.08 -1.82
C SER A 449 -11.09 -28.11 -1.91
N LEU A 450 -10.72 -27.74 -3.14
CA LEU A 450 -9.66 -26.78 -3.40
C LEU A 450 -10.08 -25.31 -3.20
N SER A 451 -11.35 -25.06 -2.87
CA SER A 451 -11.92 -23.70 -2.81
C SER A 451 -12.89 -23.44 -1.65
N ARG A 452 -13.15 -24.42 -0.76
CA ARG A 452 -14.02 -24.22 0.40
C ARG A 452 -13.53 -24.95 1.64
N VAL A 453 -13.65 -24.31 2.80
CA VAL A 453 -13.19 -24.81 4.10
C VAL A 453 -14.40 -25.17 4.97
N ARG A 454 -14.34 -26.32 5.66
CA ARG A 454 -15.35 -26.77 6.64
C ARG A 454 -14.85 -26.60 8.07
N PRO A 455 -15.22 -25.51 8.79
CA PRO A 455 -14.74 -25.29 10.14
C PRO A 455 -15.40 -26.24 11.14
N VAL A 456 -14.63 -26.67 12.12
CA VAL A 456 -15.02 -27.51 13.25
C VAL A 456 -14.45 -26.96 14.55
N VAL A 457 -15.22 -27.09 15.63
CA VAL A 457 -14.79 -26.72 16.99
C VAL A 457 -14.51 -27.98 17.78
N VAL A 458 -13.27 -28.12 18.28
CA VAL A 458 -12.81 -29.22 19.13
C VAL A 458 -12.46 -28.67 20.52
N LYS A 459 -12.86 -29.37 21.57
CA LYS A 459 -12.56 -29.05 22.97
C LYS A 459 -11.52 -30.03 23.52
N LEU A 460 -10.54 -29.52 24.27
CA LEU A 460 -9.33 -30.20 24.70
C LEU A 460 -9.12 -30.01 26.22
N THR A 461 -8.62 -31.00 26.97
CA THR A 461 -8.49 -30.91 28.46
C THR A 461 -7.18 -31.52 28.98
N ALA A 462 -6.48 -30.92 29.95
CA ALA A 462 -5.14 -31.34 30.45
C ALA A 462 -4.75 -30.85 31.88
N HIS A 463 -3.53 -31.17 32.37
CA HIS A 463 -2.92 -30.79 33.68
C HIS A 463 -1.45 -30.20 33.51
N LYS A 464 -0.73 -29.60 34.52
CA LYS A 464 0.03 -28.29 34.34
C LYS A 464 1.25 -27.85 35.30
N LEU A 465 2.30 -27.04 34.92
CA LEU A 465 3.43 -26.45 35.79
C LEU A 465 4.26 -25.19 35.20
N ALA A 466 5.20 -24.45 35.93
CA ALA A 466 5.47 -22.94 35.93
C ALA A 466 6.92 -22.20 35.84
N THR A 467 6.98 -20.84 35.51
CA THR A 467 7.99 -19.65 35.76
C THR A 467 9.26 -19.33 34.85
N GLU A 468 10.09 -18.20 34.77
CA GLU A 468 10.32 -16.79 35.36
C GLU A 468 11.28 -15.79 34.48
N SER A 469 11.70 -14.54 34.91
CA SER A 469 11.95 -13.22 34.14
C SER A 469 13.29 -12.32 34.25
N ALA A 470 13.51 -11.17 33.49
CA ALA A 470 14.22 -9.84 33.84
C ALA A 470 14.85 -8.88 32.70
N GLU A 471 15.12 -7.55 32.96
CA GLU A 471 15.43 -6.34 32.05
C GLU A 471 16.93 -5.75 31.88
N GLY A 472 17.19 -4.63 31.08
CA GLY A 472 18.33 -3.62 31.04
C GLY A 472 18.95 -3.04 29.68
N ASN A 473 19.16 -1.69 29.42
CA ASN A 473 19.59 -1.03 28.08
C ASN A 473 20.43 0.36 28.07
N ILE A 474 20.95 0.95 26.91
CA ILE A 474 21.83 2.22 26.75
C ILE A 474 21.68 3.17 25.46
N ALA A 475 22.74 3.89 24.89
CA ALA A 475 22.69 5.18 24.05
C ALA A 475 23.92 5.56 23.07
N PRO A 476 23.94 6.69 22.24
CA PRO A 476 24.76 6.91 20.97
C PRO A 476 26.00 7.93 20.79
N ALA A 477 26.00 9.00 19.91
CA ALA A 477 27.10 9.39 18.93
C ALA A 477 27.80 10.84 18.84
N GLU A 478 27.93 11.52 17.64
CA GLU A 478 28.46 12.92 17.26
C GLU A 478 29.99 13.24 16.82
N ALA A 479 30.25 14.38 16.10
CA ALA A 479 31.36 15.43 16.07
C ALA A 479 32.58 15.53 15.07
N ARG A 480 32.55 15.05 13.80
CA ARG A 480 33.78 14.43 13.21
C ARG A 480 34.64 15.10 12.10
N ALA A 481 34.14 16.02 11.26
CA ALA A 481 34.86 16.34 9.99
C ALA A 481 36.20 17.09 10.14
N GLN A 482 36.33 18.02 11.11
CA GLN A 482 37.59 18.75 11.35
C GLN A 482 38.71 17.86 11.93
N GLU A 483 38.36 16.68 12.43
CA GLU A 483 39.28 15.77 13.11
C GLU A 483 40.23 15.07 12.11
N TYR A 484 39.73 14.64 10.95
CA TYR A 484 40.52 13.86 9.98
C TYR A 484 41.64 14.65 9.31
N GLY A 485 41.48 15.96 9.12
CA GLY A 485 42.53 16.83 8.56
C GLY A 485 43.80 16.88 9.40
N GLN A 486 43.69 16.62 10.71
CA GLN A 486 44.85 16.51 11.61
C GLN A 486 45.62 15.20 11.41
N VAL A 487 44.94 14.14 10.97
CA VAL A 487 45.56 12.83 10.67
C VAL A 487 46.38 12.92 9.39
N SER A 488 45.79 13.41 8.30
CA SER A 488 46.52 13.59 7.03
C SER A 488 47.63 14.64 7.12
N GLY A 489 47.42 15.74 7.85
CA GLY A 489 48.44 16.76 8.11
C GLY A 489 49.64 16.26 8.95
N SER A 490 49.54 15.07 9.56
CA SER A 490 50.63 14.42 10.30
C SER A 490 50.98 13.02 9.79
N ALA A 491 50.55 12.68 8.56
CA ALA A 491 50.83 11.41 7.91
C ALA A 491 52.34 11.18 7.70
N ARG A 492 52.82 9.97 8.02
CA ARG A 492 54.25 9.59 7.93
C ARG A 492 54.48 8.16 7.44
N GLY A 493 53.43 7.38 7.21
CA GLY A 493 53.53 5.95 6.92
C GLY A 493 54.09 5.12 8.09
N GLU A 494 54.04 5.63 9.33
CA GLU A 494 54.57 4.98 10.52
C GLU A 494 53.47 4.28 11.32
N LYS A 495 53.34 2.94 11.19
CA LYS A 495 52.29 2.15 11.86
C LYS A 495 52.22 2.37 13.39
N LYS A 496 53.34 2.76 14.00
CA LYS A 496 53.44 3.05 15.43
C LYS A 496 52.57 4.23 15.87
N ASP A 497 52.13 5.10 14.96
CA ASP A 497 51.33 6.29 15.26
C ASP A 497 49.83 5.97 15.44
N TYR A 498 49.41 4.74 15.10
CA TYR A 498 48.05 4.25 15.26
C TYR A 498 47.95 3.21 16.39
N ARG A 499 46.83 3.20 17.11
CA ARG A 499 46.45 2.15 18.06
C ARG A 499 45.24 1.42 17.48
N LEU A 500 45.47 0.29 16.83
CA LEU A 500 44.43 -0.61 16.35
C LEU A 500 43.73 -1.28 17.56
N GLU A 501 42.46 -1.61 17.40
CA GLU A 501 41.73 -2.47 18.33
C GLU A 501 42.12 -3.96 18.18
N ARG A 502 41.60 -4.81 19.08
CA ARG A 502 42.04 -6.21 19.21
C ARG A 502 41.55 -7.10 18.06
N LEU A 503 40.42 -6.78 17.46
CA LEU A 503 39.77 -7.51 16.38
C LEU A 503 39.58 -6.57 15.16
N PRO A 504 39.51 -7.12 13.93
CA PRO A 504 39.09 -6.35 12.78
C PRO A 504 37.58 -6.04 12.85
N LEU A 505 37.13 -5.05 12.08
CA LEU A 505 35.72 -4.72 11.86
C LEU A 505 35.01 -5.69 10.91
N ALA A 506 35.77 -6.37 10.03
CA ALA A 506 35.27 -7.39 9.11
C ALA A 506 36.36 -8.42 8.82
N GLU A 507 35.99 -9.70 8.75
CA GLU A 507 36.90 -10.80 8.37
C GLU A 507 36.84 -11.07 6.86
N GLY A 508 37.61 -10.31 6.09
CA GLY A 508 37.66 -10.38 4.63
C GLY A 508 38.91 -11.08 4.08
N GLY A 509 38.75 -11.96 3.07
CA GLY A 509 39.81 -12.83 2.53
C GLY A 509 40.97 -12.15 1.76
N GLN A 510 41.13 -10.83 1.80
CA GLN A 510 42.19 -10.09 1.08
C GLN A 510 42.86 -9.00 1.92
N ALA A 511 42.11 -8.36 2.83
CA ALA A 511 42.59 -7.32 3.72
C ALA A 511 41.74 -7.30 4.98
N GLU A 512 42.35 -6.93 6.09
CA GLU A 512 41.69 -6.73 7.37
C GLU A 512 41.50 -5.21 7.59
N VAL A 513 40.29 -4.76 7.90
CA VAL A 513 40.03 -3.38 8.34
C VAL A 513 39.94 -3.36 9.86
N PHE A 514 40.68 -2.49 10.53
CA PHE A 514 40.61 -2.30 11.98
C PHE A 514 40.05 -0.92 12.31
N ARG A 515 39.19 -0.84 13.33
CA ARG A 515 38.99 0.41 14.06
C ARG A 515 40.31 0.75 14.74
N ALA A 516 40.79 1.96 14.52
CA ALA A 516 42.06 2.41 15.06
C ALA A 516 41.96 3.86 15.55
N MET A 517 42.74 4.18 16.57
CA MET A 517 42.87 5.54 17.08
C MET A 517 44.23 6.12 16.66
N HIS A 518 44.22 7.24 15.96
CA HIS A 518 45.44 8.01 15.70
C HIS A 518 45.94 8.61 17.02
N LYS A 519 47.21 8.35 17.39
CA LYS A 519 47.70 8.63 18.75
C LYS A 519 47.90 10.12 19.03
N ALA A 520 48.24 10.92 18.03
CA ALA A 520 48.52 12.35 18.22
C ALA A 520 47.23 13.17 18.32
N SER A 521 46.30 13.02 17.36
CA SER A 521 45.03 13.77 17.35
C SER A 521 43.88 13.08 18.10
N ARG A 522 44.05 11.84 18.59
CA ARG A 522 43.04 11.01 19.31
C ARG A 522 41.85 10.52 18.47
N VAL A 523 41.81 10.89 17.20
CA VAL A 523 40.73 10.61 16.22
C VAL A 523 40.61 9.13 15.90
N ILE A 524 39.37 8.66 15.70
CA ILE A 524 39.05 7.28 15.30
C ILE A 524 39.04 7.19 13.76
N VAL A 525 39.78 6.24 13.21
CA VAL A 525 39.99 6.02 11.77
C VAL A 525 39.85 4.55 11.41
N ALA A 526 39.56 4.25 10.15
CA ALA A 526 39.61 2.90 9.61
C ALA A 526 41.02 2.59 9.07
N PHE A 527 41.64 1.51 9.54
CA PHE A 527 43.00 1.09 9.16
C PHE A 527 42.92 -0.20 8.32
N LYS A 528 43.09 -0.11 7.00
CA LYS A 528 43.05 -1.26 6.07
C LYS A 528 44.45 -1.86 5.92
N ARG A 529 44.59 -3.16 6.20
CA ARG A 529 45.86 -3.90 6.20
C ARG A 529 45.81 -5.07 5.20
N ARG A 530 46.76 -5.16 4.26
CA ARG A 530 46.80 -6.28 3.30
C ARG A 530 47.06 -7.60 4.03
N LEU A 531 46.34 -8.66 3.63
CA LEU A 531 46.72 -10.02 3.99
C LEU A 531 47.84 -10.50 3.04
N GLY A 532 48.78 -11.28 3.58
CA GLY A 532 49.89 -11.85 2.81
C GLY A 532 51.05 -10.90 2.49
N LYS A 533 52.08 -11.47 1.85
CA LYS A 533 53.34 -10.80 1.47
C LYS A 533 53.64 -10.85 -0.04
N GLY A 534 52.69 -11.32 -0.85
CA GLY A 534 52.88 -11.55 -2.28
C GLY A 534 52.91 -10.26 -3.12
N SER A 535 53.44 -10.37 -4.33
CA SER A 535 53.53 -9.25 -5.28
C SER A 535 52.19 -8.88 -5.92
N ARG A 536 51.16 -9.71 -5.77
CA ARG A 536 49.79 -9.48 -6.26
C ARG A 536 49.00 -8.61 -5.28
N GLU A 537 49.08 -8.94 -4.00
CA GLU A 537 48.38 -8.29 -2.89
C GLU A 537 48.96 -6.88 -2.66
N ARG A 538 50.30 -6.75 -2.71
CA ARG A 538 50.97 -5.44 -2.77
C ARG A 538 50.52 -4.61 -3.98
N ARG A 539 50.36 -5.21 -5.16
CA ARG A 539 49.89 -4.50 -6.37
C ARG A 539 48.40 -4.12 -6.33
N ARG A 540 47.55 -4.83 -5.57
CA ARG A 540 46.17 -4.41 -5.27
C ARG A 540 46.17 -3.17 -4.37
N MET A 541 46.80 -3.28 -3.20
CA MET A 541 46.91 -2.18 -2.22
C MET A 541 47.54 -0.91 -2.82
N ALA A 542 48.55 -1.06 -3.68
CA ALA A 542 49.19 0.09 -4.34
C ALA A 542 48.29 0.80 -5.37
N ARG A 543 47.39 0.09 -6.09
CA ARG A 543 46.44 0.74 -7.00
C ARG A 543 45.35 1.52 -6.27
N GLU A 544 44.88 0.98 -5.15
CA GLU A 544 43.87 1.63 -4.30
C GLU A 544 44.42 2.96 -3.73
N ILE A 545 45.65 2.92 -3.20
CA ILE A 545 46.37 4.13 -2.76
C ILE A 545 46.63 5.10 -3.94
N GLU A 546 47.08 4.62 -5.10
CA GLU A 546 47.36 5.46 -6.27
C GLU A 546 46.10 6.19 -6.80
N LEU A 547 44.95 5.50 -6.86
CA LEU A 547 43.71 6.15 -7.29
C LEU A 547 43.20 7.12 -6.24
N ALA A 548 43.19 6.75 -4.95
CA ALA A 548 42.79 7.66 -3.88
C ALA A 548 43.70 8.89 -3.75
N GLN A 549 44.96 8.81 -4.19
CA GLN A 549 45.84 9.98 -4.32
C GLN A 549 45.50 10.85 -5.54
N ARG A 550 45.16 10.25 -6.70
CA ARG A 550 44.79 10.97 -7.93
C ARG A 550 43.42 11.65 -7.83
N LEU A 551 42.45 11.00 -7.18
CA LEU A 551 41.06 11.45 -7.07
C LEU A 551 40.67 11.92 -5.65
N GLY A 552 41.64 12.04 -4.72
CA GLY A 552 41.37 12.33 -3.30
C GLY A 552 40.76 13.70 -2.98
N GLY A 553 40.65 14.59 -3.97
CA GLY A 553 39.89 15.83 -3.89
C GLY A 553 38.43 15.72 -4.36
N HIS A 554 38.00 14.56 -4.87
CA HIS A 554 36.64 14.34 -5.36
C HIS A 554 35.69 13.99 -4.20
N PRO A 555 34.53 14.67 -4.04
CA PRO A 555 33.66 14.52 -2.88
C PRO A 555 33.07 13.11 -2.70
N HIS A 556 33.03 12.31 -3.77
CA HIS A 556 32.44 10.96 -3.77
C HIS A 556 33.47 9.82 -3.92
N VAL A 557 34.76 10.07 -3.71
CA VAL A 557 35.80 9.02 -3.62
C VAL A 557 36.31 8.94 -2.18
N MET A 558 36.47 7.72 -1.64
CA MET A 558 36.99 7.54 -0.28
C MET A 558 38.47 7.98 -0.18
N PRO A 559 38.82 9.00 0.63
CA PRO A 559 40.18 9.51 0.70
C PRO A 559 41.10 8.65 1.58
N VAL A 560 42.39 8.61 1.20
CA VAL A 560 43.47 8.04 2.02
C VAL A 560 44.15 9.14 2.83
N LEU A 561 44.17 8.98 4.15
CA LEU A 561 44.75 9.93 5.10
C LEU A 561 46.27 9.69 5.31
N ASP A 562 46.69 8.42 5.42
CA ASP A 562 48.09 8.01 5.61
C ASP A 562 48.29 6.59 5.05
N PHE A 563 49.51 6.23 4.64
CA PHE A 563 49.79 4.92 4.01
C PHE A 563 51.26 4.49 4.17
N SER A 564 51.51 3.18 4.21
CA SER A 564 52.88 2.68 4.36
C SER A 564 53.68 2.78 3.04
N PRO A 565 54.97 3.16 3.08
CA PRO A 565 55.81 3.21 1.87
C PRO A 565 55.95 1.87 1.13
N ASP A 566 55.80 0.75 1.85
CA ASP A 566 55.81 -0.60 1.26
C ASP A 566 54.41 -1.08 0.80
N HIS A 567 53.39 -0.22 0.88
CA HIS A 567 51.99 -0.45 0.50
C HIS A 567 51.37 -1.67 1.22
N ALA A 568 51.64 -1.82 2.51
CA ALA A 568 51.11 -2.87 3.39
C ALA A 568 49.80 -2.49 4.08
N TRP A 569 49.57 -1.19 4.28
CA TRP A 569 48.36 -0.65 4.89
C TRP A 569 48.14 0.79 4.47
N PHE A 570 46.91 1.25 4.60
CA PHE A 570 46.55 2.67 4.62
C PHE A 570 45.46 2.95 5.66
N VAL A 571 45.23 4.24 5.89
CA VAL A 571 44.25 4.78 6.82
C VAL A 571 43.27 5.66 6.04
N MET A 572 41.99 5.53 6.35
CA MET A 572 40.89 6.32 5.79
C MET A 572 39.94 6.77 6.91
N PRO A 573 39.04 7.74 6.68
CA PRO A 573 38.00 8.09 7.64
C PRO A 573 37.17 6.88 8.07
N MET A 574 36.67 6.91 9.31
CA MET A 574 35.69 5.92 9.77
C MET A 574 34.31 6.30 9.22
N ALA A 575 33.83 5.57 8.21
CA ALA A 575 32.47 5.70 7.69
C ALA A 575 31.42 5.39 8.78
N GLN A 576 30.25 6.02 8.67
CA GLN A 576 29.11 5.76 9.54
C GLN A 576 28.48 4.39 9.26
N ALA A 577 28.34 4.06 7.97
CA ALA A 577 27.67 2.87 7.47
C ALA A 577 28.07 2.58 6.01
N THR A 578 27.62 1.46 5.45
CA THR A 578 27.64 1.15 4.02
C THR A 578 26.26 1.35 3.39
N ALA A 579 26.17 1.31 2.05
CA ALA A 579 24.89 1.21 1.36
C ALA A 579 24.21 -0.16 1.55
N GLU A 580 24.94 -1.17 2.05
CA GLU A 580 24.40 -2.46 2.48
C GLU A 580 23.60 -2.30 3.78
N ASP A 581 24.12 -1.54 4.74
CA ASP A 581 23.48 -1.28 6.04
C ASP A 581 22.28 -0.31 5.92
N LEU A 582 22.40 0.77 5.11
CA LEU A 582 21.36 1.79 4.96
C LEU A 582 20.34 1.48 3.84
N ARG A 583 20.17 0.20 3.48
CA ARG A 583 19.36 -0.24 2.33
C ARG A 583 17.91 0.26 2.38
N SER A 584 17.27 0.18 3.53
CA SER A 584 15.88 0.57 3.75
C SER A 584 15.70 2.08 3.59
N GLU A 585 16.60 2.87 4.16
CA GLU A 585 16.65 4.33 3.97
C GLU A 585 16.88 4.70 2.50
N LEU A 586 17.67 3.91 1.77
CA LEU A 586 17.91 4.11 0.34
C LEU A 586 16.71 3.81 -0.56
N GLN A 587 15.60 3.26 -0.06
CA GLN A 587 14.38 3.08 -0.87
C GLN A 587 13.58 4.38 -1.08
N GLU A 588 13.85 5.42 -0.29
CA GLU A 588 13.33 6.77 -0.53
C GLU A 588 13.94 7.35 -1.82
N ALA A 589 13.10 7.84 -2.73
CA ALA A 589 13.53 8.23 -4.08
C ALA A 589 14.61 9.34 -4.10
N GLY A 590 14.57 10.28 -3.14
CA GLY A 590 15.58 11.34 -2.99
C GLY A 590 16.92 10.79 -2.56
N ARG A 591 16.95 9.97 -1.50
CA ARG A 591 18.16 9.26 -1.04
C ARG A 591 18.75 8.32 -2.09
N LEU A 592 17.91 7.60 -2.84
CA LEU A 592 18.35 6.77 -3.96
C LEU A 592 19.01 7.62 -5.06
N ARG A 593 18.36 8.71 -5.47
CA ARG A 593 18.93 9.65 -6.46
C ARG A 593 20.26 10.22 -5.97
N ALA A 594 20.37 10.62 -4.71
CA ALA A 594 21.61 11.12 -4.12
C ALA A 594 22.75 10.08 -4.08
N LEU A 595 22.46 8.79 -3.85
CA LEU A 595 23.45 7.72 -3.99
C LEU A 595 23.86 7.51 -5.45
N VAL A 596 22.88 7.47 -6.36
CA VAL A 596 23.11 7.23 -7.79
C VAL A 596 23.97 8.34 -8.40
N ASP A 597 23.64 9.61 -8.14
CA ASP A 597 24.40 10.76 -8.61
C ASP A 597 25.82 10.77 -8.01
N ALA A 598 25.98 10.49 -6.71
CA ALA A 598 27.28 10.41 -6.05
C ALA A 598 28.19 9.32 -6.64
N VAL A 599 27.66 8.11 -6.83
CA VAL A 599 28.42 6.99 -7.41
C VAL A 599 28.69 7.24 -8.90
N ALA A 600 27.74 7.80 -9.64
CA ALA A 600 27.94 8.21 -11.03
C ALA A 600 29.09 9.23 -11.16
N LEU A 601 29.08 10.30 -10.37
CA LEU A 601 30.16 11.31 -10.36
C LEU A 601 31.52 10.70 -10.00
N ALA A 602 31.58 9.80 -9.01
CA ALA A 602 32.80 9.08 -8.64
C ALA A 602 33.36 8.21 -9.78
N LEU A 603 32.47 7.56 -10.54
CA LEU A 603 32.83 6.77 -11.71
C LEU A 603 33.28 7.67 -12.88
N ALA A 604 32.59 8.78 -13.15
CA ALA A 604 32.97 9.72 -14.21
C ALA A 604 34.41 10.21 -14.05
N ALA A 605 34.77 10.69 -12.85
CA ALA A 605 36.12 11.15 -12.54
C ALA A 605 37.20 10.04 -12.70
N ALA A 606 36.85 8.77 -12.44
CA ALA A 606 37.74 7.64 -12.70
C ALA A 606 37.82 7.25 -14.18
N HIS A 607 36.68 7.32 -14.89
CA HIS A 607 36.53 6.97 -16.30
C HIS A 607 37.28 7.94 -17.22
N GLU A 608 37.26 9.25 -16.92
CA GLU A 608 38.10 10.26 -17.58
C GLU A 608 39.59 9.90 -17.55
N HIS A 609 40.07 9.39 -16.42
CA HIS A 609 41.45 8.93 -16.23
C HIS A 609 41.70 7.52 -16.81
N GLY A 610 40.67 6.87 -17.38
CA GLY A 610 40.69 5.52 -17.94
C GLY A 610 40.82 4.40 -16.91
N TRP A 611 40.31 4.61 -15.69
CA TRP A 611 40.23 3.60 -14.62
C TRP A 611 38.82 2.98 -14.61
N LEU A 612 38.71 1.67 -14.36
CA LEU A 612 37.43 0.92 -14.27
C LEU A 612 37.28 0.26 -12.90
N HIS A 613 36.16 0.48 -12.20
CA HIS A 613 35.97 0.02 -10.81
C HIS A 613 35.92 -1.51 -10.71
N ARG A 614 35.09 -2.16 -11.53
CA ARG A 614 34.95 -3.63 -11.69
C ARG A 614 34.45 -4.42 -10.48
N ASP A 615 34.23 -3.77 -9.34
CA ASP A 615 33.62 -4.39 -8.15
C ASP A 615 32.70 -3.41 -7.40
N ILE A 616 31.73 -2.83 -8.11
CA ILE A 616 30.70 -1.97 -7.50
C ILE A 616 29.64 -2.88 -6.86
N LYS A 617 29.38 -2.65 -5.58
CA LYS A 617 28.41 -3.39 -4.75
C LYS A 617 28.05 -2.56 -3.51
N PRO A 618 26.98 -2.88 -2.76
CA PRO A 618 26.53 -2.08 -1.62
C PRO A 618 27.61 -1.86 -0.54
N SER A 619 28.31 -2.92 -0.11
CA SER A 619 29.43 -2.85 0.85
C SER A 619 30.66 -2.05 0.40
N ASN A 620 30.78 -1.69 -0.89
CA ASN A 620 31.85 -0.83 -1.41
C ASN A 620 31.40 0.64 -1.58
N ILE A 621 30.12 0.96 -1.33
CA ILE A 621 29.57 2.31 -1.32
C ILE A 621 29.35 2.68 0.15
N LEU A 622 30.02 3.72 0.63
CA LEU A 622 30.12 4.05 2.05
C LEU A 622 29.45 5.39 2.35
N PHE A 623 28.70 5.45 3.47
CA PHE A 623 28.14 6.68 3.99
C PHE A 623 29.16 7.32 4.94
N LEU A 624 29.72 8.45 4.54
CA LEU A 624 30.77 9.16 5.27
C LEU A 624 30.41 10.63 5.35
N GLU A 625 30.21 11.17 6.55
CA GLU A 625 29.98 12.61 6.75
C GLU A 625 28.82 13.15 5.90
N ASP A 626 27.69 12.44 5.96
CA ASP A 626 26.41 12.76 5.31
C ASP A 626 26.45 12.82 3.77
N ARG A 627 27.46 12.18 3.16
CA ARG A 627 27.62 11.98 1.71
C ARG A 627 28.02 10.54 1.40
N TRP A 628 27.66 10.10 0.19
CA TRP A 628 28.08 8.81 -0.36
C TRP A 628 29.47 8.88 -0.99
N VAL A 629 30.33 7.89 -0.71
CA VAL A 629 31.68 7.75 -1.29
C VAL A 629 31.96 6.32 -1.76
N LEU A 630 32.68 6.18 -2.87
CA LEU A 630 33.03 4.88 -3.48
C LEU A 630 34.43 4.40 -3.04
N ALA A 631 34.55 3.13 -2.66
CA ALA A 631 35.73 2.51 -2.05
C ALA A 631 36.08 1.10 -2.62
N ASP A 632 37.22 0.54 -2.16
CA ASP A 632 37.81 -0.75 -2.60
C ASP A 632 38.24 -0.84 -4.07
N TRP A 633 38.97 0.17 -4.54
CA TRP A 633 39.57 0.27 -5.88
C TRP A 633 40.70 -0.76 -6.17
N GLY A 634 40.76 -1.88 -5.45
CA GLY A 634 41.83 -2.88 -5.53
C GLY A 634 41.85 -3.71 -6.82
N ILE A 635 40.71 -3.83 -7.52
CA ILE A 635 40.53 -4.67 -8.72
C ILE A 635 40.72 -3.88 -10.04
N VAL A 636 40.95 -2.58 -9.95
CA VAL A 636 40.91 -1.63 -11.07
C VAL A 636 41.93 -1.90 -12.19
N ARG A 637 41.47 -1.70 -13.43
CA ARG A 637 42.27 -1.68 -14.66
C ARG A 637 42.71 -0.26 -15.01
N ARG A 638 43.99 -0.07 -15.37
CA ARG A 638 44.57 1.17 -15.91
C ARG A 638 44.29 1.36 -17.43
N PRO A 639 44.49 2.57 -17.98
CA PRO A 639 44.42 2.84 -19.42
C PRO A 639 45.20 1.86 -20.30
N ARG A 640 44.67 1.59 -21.51
CA ARG A 640 45.37 0.82 -22.55
C ARG A 640 46.73 1.46 -22.85
N GLY A 641 47.81 0.71 -22.61
CA GLY A 641 49.20 1.16 -22.81
C GLY A 641 50.02 1.35 -21.54
N GLN A 642 49.42 1.43 -20.34
CA GLN A 642 50.15 1.58 -19.07
C GLN A 642 50.24 0.27 -18.23
N THR A 643 50.00 -0.88 -18.86
CA THR A 643 49.97 -2.20 -18.20
C THR A 643 51.32 -2.91 -18.29
N SER A 644 52.23 -2.58 -17.39
CA SER A 644 53.50 -3.31 -17.20
C SER A 644 53.30 -4.66 -16.50
N ASP A 645 52.69 -5.61 -17.22
CA ASP A 645 52.89 -7.08 -17.12
C ASP A 645 51.75 -7.80 -17.88
N LEU A 646 52.07 -8.54 -18.94
CA LEU A 646 51.13 -9.42 -19.67
C LEU A 646 50.97 -10.79 -18.98
N GLY A 647 51.03 -10.81 -17.64
CA GLY A 647 51.18 -12.03 -16.84
C GLY A 647 50.04 -12.30 -15.87
N VAL A 648 49.40 -13.48 -16.02
CA VAL A 648 48.50 -14.12 -15.03
C VAL A 648 47.16 -13.39 -14.78
N LEU A 649 46.35 -13.27 -15.84
CA LEU A 649 44.88 -13.18 -15.77
C LEU A 649 44.23 -14.22 -16.72
N THR A 650 44.66 -15.48 -16.61
CA THR A 650 44.06 -16.63 -17.29
C THR A 650 42.89 -17.19 -16.48
N ASN A 651 41.68 -17.14 -17.05
CA ASN A 651 40.44 -17.82 -16.58
C ASN A 651 40.03 -17.62 -15.10
N GLY A 652 40.43 -16.53 -14.46
CA GLY A 652 39.90 -16.14 -13.15
C GLY A 652 38.75 -15.15 -13.29
N ALA A 653 37.58 -15.46 -12.72
CA ALA A 653 36.46 -14.53 -12.60
C ALA A 653 36.86 -13.23 -11.86
N ILE A 654 36.24 -12.12 -12.21
CA ILE A 654 36.53 -10.78 -11.65
C ILE A 654 35.23 -10.07 -11.26
N GLY A 655 35.23 -9.47 -10.06
CA GLY A 655 34.07 -8.79 -9.47
C GLY A 655 33.23 -9.71 -8.58
N THR A 656 32.32 -9.11 -7.82
CA THR A 656 31.41 -9.82 -6.91
C THR A 656 30.25 -10.46 -7.67
N GLU A 657 29.93 -11.70 -7.32
CA GLU A 657 28.88 -12.50 -7.96
C GLU A 657 27.50 -11.83 -7.85
N GLY A 658 26.70 -11.88 -8.92
CA GLY A 658 25.42 -11.18 -9.05
C GLY A 658 25.52 -9.73 -9.52
N PHE A 659 26.43 -8.93 -8.94
CA PHE A 659 26.61 -7.51 -9.31
C PHE A 659 27.51 -7.32 -10.54
N ALA A 660 28.56 -8.13 -10.68
CA ALA A 660 29.53 -7.99 -11.76
C ALA A 660 28.92 -8.27 -13.15
N ALA A 661 29.30 -7.46 -14.14
CA ALA A 661 28.83 -7.58 -15.52
C ALA A 661 29.26 -8.90 -16.20
N PRO A 662 28.43 -9.51 -17.07
CA PRO A 662 28.70 -10.80 -17.72
C PRO A 662 30.09 -10.92 -18.36
N GLU A 663 30.55 -9.86 -19.03
CA GLU A 663 31.84 -9.81 -19.71
C GLU A 663 33.06 -9.86 -18.77
N LEU A 664 32.89 -9.61 -17.47
CA LEU A 664 33.96 -9.78 -16.47
C LEU A 664 34.24 -11.27 -16.15
N PHE A 665 33.31 -12.17 -16.50
CA PHE A 665 33.48 -13.62 -16.34
C PHE A 665 34.00 -14.29 -17.62
N SER A 666 33.52 -13.87 -18.80
CA SER A 666 33.91 -14.45 -20.09
C SER A 666 35.17 -13.83 -20.72
N GLY A 667 35.38 -12.52 -20.51
CA GLY A 667 36.31 -11.73 -21.31
C GLY A 667 36.77 -10.45 -20.59
N ALA A 668 37.31 -10.55 -19.37
CA ALA A 668 37.64 -9.37 -18.54
C ALA A 668 38.67 -8.37 -19.14
N HIS A 669 39.27 -8.69 -20.29
CA HIS A 669 40.10 -7.78 -21.11
C HIS A 669 39.28 -6.89 -22.06
N GLU A 670 38.02 -7.21 -22.31
CA GLU A 670 37.11 -6.52 -23.24
C GLU A 670 36.25 -5.48 -22.50
N ALA A 671 35.81 -5.79 -21.27
CA ALA A 671 35.04 -4.94 -20.36
C ALA A 671 35.45 -3.44 -20.34
N THR A 672 34.43 -2.58 -20.49
CA THR A 672 34.45 -1.13 -20.74
C THR A 672 33.78 -0.35 -19.60
N PHE A 673 33.54 0.97 -19.76
CA PHE A 673 32.79 1.79 -18.79
C PHE A 673 31.36 1.28 -18.56
N ALA A 674 30.74 0.70 -19.59
CA ALA A 674 29.43 0.05 -19.52
C ALA A 674 29.38 -1.18 -18.58
N SER A 675 30.53 -1.74 -18.16
CA SER A 675 30.61 -2.80 -17.14
C SER A 675 30.41 -2.26 -15.71
N ASP A 676 30.87 -1.03 -15.45
CA ASP A 676 30.64 -0.36 -14.18
C ASP A 676 29.17 0.11 -14.09
N ILE A 677 28.61 0.62 -15.20
CA ILE A 677 27.20 1.04 -15.31
C ILE A 677 26.23 -0.13 -15.10
N TYR A 678 26.54 -1.33 -15.62
CA TYR A 678 25.78 -2.55 -15.32
C TYR A 678 25.73 -2.82 -13.80
N SER A 679 26.88 -2.71 -13.14
CA SER A 679 27.01 -3.01 -11.72
C SER A 679 26.26 -1.97 -10.86
N LEU A 680 26.25 -0.69 -11.24
CA LEU A 680 25.40 0.34 -10.65
C LEU A 680 23.90 0.06 -10.89
N GLY A 681 23.52 -0.40 -12.09
CA GLY A 681 22.16 -0.85 -12.38
C GLY A 681 21.70 -2.00 -11.46
N GLN A 682 22.57 -2.98 -11.20
CA GLN A 682 22.31 -4.06 -10.25
C GLN A 682 22.22 -3.55 -8.80
N VAL A 683 22.95 -2.49 -8.41
CA VAL A 683 22.82 -1.84 -7.09
C VAL A 683 21.47 -1.13 -6.95
N ILE A 684 21.02 -0.37 -7.96
CA ILE A 684 19.70 0.29 -7.93
C ILE A 684 18.57 -0.74 -7.87
N GLY A 685 18.67 -1.80 -8.68
CA GLY A 685 17.77 -2.95 -8.62
C GLY A 685 17.76 -3.62 -7.24
N TRP A 686 18.93 -3.83 -6.65
CA TRP A 686 19.08 -4.41 -5.32
C TRP A 686 18.48 -3.53 -4.21
N VAL A 687 18.64 -2.20 -4.24
CA VAL A 687 17.99 -1.31 -3.26
C VAL A 687 16.48 -1.50 -3.30
N LEU A 688 15.88 -1.43 -4.49
CA LEU A 688 14.43 -1.37 -4.69
C LEU A 688 13.69 -2.72 -4.60
N THR A 689 14.38 -3.87 -4.68
CA THR A 689 13.74 -5.20 -4.76
C THR A 689 13.82 -6.05 -3.49
N GLY A 690 14.57 -5.62 -2.47
CA GLY A 690 14.87 -6.47 -1.30
C GLY A 690 15.73 -7.72 -1.59
N THR A 691 15.99 -8.04 -2.86
CA THR A 691 16.56 -9.30 -3.33
C THR A 691 18.06 -9.16 -3.66
N TRP A 692 18.84 -10.23 -3.52
CA TRP A 692 20.25 -10.26 -3.97
C TRP A 692 20.33 -10.64 -5.47
N PRO A 693 21.11 -9.93 -6.31
CA PRO A 693 21.14 -10.19 -7.75
C PRO A 693 21.73 -11.56 -8.10
N GLN A 694 21.20 -12.18 -9.15
CA GLN A 694 21.71 -13.44 -9.69
C GLN A 694 22.67 -13.20 -10.88
N PRO A 695 23.70 -14.04 -11.08
CA PRO A 695 24.69 -13.83 -12.14
C PRO A 695 24.06 -13.79 -13.54
N ASN A 696 24.33 -12.73 -14.29
CA ASN A 696 23.81 -12.46 -15.64
C ASN A 696 22.28 -12.21 -15.73
N VAL A 697 21.59 -12.03 -14.59
CA VAL A 697 20.15 -11.72 -14.54
C VAL A 697 19.97 -10.25 -14.14
N PRO A 698 19.32 -9.40 -14.96
CA PRO A 698 19.00 -8.03 -14.59
C PRO A 698 17.99 -8.02 -13.44
N LEU A 699 18.33 -7.37 -12.32
CA LEU A 699 17.47 -7.28 -11.14
C LEU A 699 16.48 -6.11 -11.28
N LEU A 700 15.41 -6.32 -12.05
CA LEU A 700 14.43 -5.26 -12.34
C LEU A 700 13.58 -4.91 -11.09
N PRO A 701 13.39 -3.62 -10.77
CA PRO A 701 12.50 -3.17 -9.69
C PRO A 701 11.02 -3.29 -10.09
N PRO A 702 10.07 -2.99 -9.17
CA PRO A 702 8.67 -2.78 -9.52
C PRO A 702 8.49 -1.66 -10.59
N PRO A 703 7.35 -1.63 -11.29
CA PRO A 703 7.04 -0.57 -12.25
C PRO A 703 7.10 0.83 -11.61
N GLY A 704 7.80 1.75 -12.28
CA GLY A 704 8.05 3.11 -11.79
C GLY A 704 9.28 3.72 -12.46
N PRO A 705 9.70 4.96 -12.08
CA PRO A 705 10.82 5.69 -12.70
C PRO A 705 12.10 4.86 -12.88
N TRP A 706 12.49 4.11 -11.86
CA TRP A 706 13.71 3.31 -11.86
C TRP A 706 13.65 2.03 -12.71
N TYR A 707 12.46 1.59 -13.16
CA TYR A 707 12.32 0.41 -14.01
C TYR A 707 12.98 0.60 -15.38
N GLY A 708 12.72 1.73 -16.04
CA GLY A 708 13.34 2.07 -17.34
C GLY A 708 14.86 2.21 -17.25
N ILE A 709 15.33 2.80 -16.14
CA ILE A 709 16.74 3.02 -15.82
C ILE A 709 17.47 1.69 -15.63
N VAL A 710 17.02 0.84 -14.68
CA VAL A 710 17.68 -0.44 -14.38
C VAL A 710 17.65 -1.39 -15.58
N ARG A 711 16.53 -1.45 -16.32
CA ARG A 711 16.41 -2.29 -17.53
C ARG A 711 17.41 -1.93 -18.63
N ARG A 712 17.80 -0.66 -18.75
CA ARG A 712 18.82 -0.18 -19.71
C ARG A 712 20.24 -0.32 -19.16
N ALA A 713 20.47 0.01 -17.89
CA ALA A 713 21.79 -0.09 -17.26
C ALA A 713 22.27 -1.54 -17.14
N ALA A 714 21.42 -2.44 -16.62
CA ALA A 714 21.73 -3.85 -16.42
C ALA A 714 21.45 -4.73 -17.66
N HIS A 715 21.46 -4.15 -18.88
CA HIS A 715 21.22 -4.92 -20.10
C HIS A 715 22.34 -5.95 -20.36
N ARG A 716 22.01 -7.14 -20.88
CA ARG A 716 22.99 -8.23 -21.04
C ARG A 716 24.08 -7.89 -22.05
N ASP A 717 23.69 -7.44 -23.24
CA ASP A 717 24.58 -6.90 -24.28
C ASP A 717 25.15 -5.54 -23.82
N PRO A 718 26.49 -5.36 -23.74
CA PRO A 718 27.13 -4.10 -23.39
C PRO A 718 26.84 -2.94 -24.35
N GLU A 719 26.60 -3.18 -25.64
CA GLU A 719 26.39 -2.09 -26.63
C GLU A 719 25.04 -1.39 -26.46
N GLN A 720 24.07 -2.06 -25.82
CA GLN A 720 22.72 -1.55 -25.54
C GLN A 720 22.61 -0.81 -24.19
N ARG A 721 23.67 -0.83 -23.37
CA ARG A 721 23.76 -0.04 -22.14
C ARG A 721 24.12 1.41 -22.46
N PRO A 722 23.92 2.37 -21.55
CA PRO A 722 24.63 3.64 -21.62
C PRO A 722 26.15 3.39 -21.67
N GLN A 723 26.85 4.05 -22.61
CA GLN A 723 28.28 3.79 -22.87
C GLN A 723 29.22 4.59 -21.96
N ASP A 724 28.71 5.65 -21.37
CA ASP A 724 29.37 6.53 -20.41
C ASP A 724 28.38 7.00 -19.33
N ILE A 725 28.89 7.70 -18.32
CA ILE A 725 28.09 8.18 -17.18
C ILE A 725 27.11 9.28 -17.59
N THR A 726 27.44 10.13 -18.57
CA THR A 726 26.56 11.20 -19.04
C THR A 726 25.28 10.61 -19.64
N ALA A 727 25.43 9.65 -20.56
CA ALA A 727 24.30 8.94 -21.16
C ALA A 727 23.49 8.08 -20.16
N PHE A 728 24.05 7.78 -18.97
CA PHE A 728 23.34 7.15 -17.86
C PHE A 728 22.56 8.19 -17.04
N LEU A 729 23.14 9.35 -16.73
CA LEU A 729 22.47 10.43 -16.01
C LEU A 729 21.35 11.09 -16.84
N ASP A 730 21.55 11.28 -18.14
CA ASP A 730 20.49 11.72 -19.09
C ASP A 730 19.28 10.75 -19.08
N LEU A 731 19.56 9.45 -18.89
CA LEU A 731 18.55 8.40 -18.73
C LEU A 731 17.85 8.49 -17.36
N VAL A 732 18.59 8.72 -16.27
CA VAL A 732 18.00 8.92 -14.94
C VAL A 732 17.07 10.11 -14.96
N GLU A 733 17.56 11.28 -15.40
CA GLU A 733 16.80 12.53 -15.44
C GLU A 733 15.50 12.38 -16.24
N LYS A 734 15.58 11.80 -17.46
CA LYS A 734 14.42 11.62 -18.33
C LYS A 734 13.32 10.75 -17.71
N GLU A 735 13.68 9.63 -17.08
CA GLU A 735 12.68 8.69 -16.55
C GLU A 735 12.24 9.06 -15.11
N THR A 736 12.91 10.00 -14.43
CA THR A 736 12.50 10.57 -13.12
C THR A 736 11.80 11.93 -13.19
N ALA A 737 11.63 12.52 -14.38
CA ALA A 737 10.93 13.80 -14.56
C ALA A 737 9.39 13.65 -14.44
N PRO A 738 8.66 14.67 -13.93
CA PRO A 738 7.20 14.63 -13.79
C PRO A 738 6.46 14.69 -15.15
N ALA A 739 5.26 14.11 -15.18
CA ALA A 739 4.45 13.89 -16.39
C ALA A 739 3.49 15.07 -16.72
N PRO A 740 3.06 15.22 -17.99
CA PRO A 740 2.01 16.16 -18.38
C PRO A 740 0.61 15.70 -17.93
N GLY A 741 -0.24 16.65 -17.54
CA GLY A 741 -1.48 16.42 -16.78
C GLY A 741 -2.70 15.84 -17.51
N LEU A 742 -3.79 15.70 -16.73
CA LEU A 742 -4.95 14.84 -17.00
C LEU A 742 -5.77 15.19 -18.27
N PRO A 743 -6.39 14.18 -18.94
CA PRO A 743 -7.24 14.39 -20.11
C PRO A 743 -8.45 15.29 -19.86
N ILE A 744 -9.17 15.10 -18.75
CA ILE A 744 -10.34 15.91 -18.40
C ILE A 744 -9.99 17.39 -18.18
N LEU A 745 -8.87 17.68 -17.51
CA LEU A 745 -8.37 19.05 -17.34
C LEU A 745 -8.03 19.69 -18.70
N ARG A 746 -7.44 18.92 -19.63
CA ARG A 746 -7.19 19.40 -20.99
C ARG A 746 -8.49 19.58 -21.78
N GLY A 747 -9.47 18.70 -21.57
CA GLY A 747 -10.81 18.80 -22.18
C GLY A 747 -11.56 20.04 -21.73
N ARG A 748 -11.60 20.32 -20.42
CA ARG A 748 -12.19 21.52 -19.81
C ARG A 748 -11.56 22.82 -20.36
N GLN A 749 -10.22 22.88 -20.50
CA GLN A 749 -9.53 24.02 -21.15
C GLN A 749 -9.96 24.24 -22.61
N LEU A 750 -10.08 23.16 -23.39
CA LEU A 750 -10.46 23.24 -24.80
C LEU A 750 -11.95 23.60 -24.96
N LEU A 751 -12.82 23.11 -24.06
CA LEU A 751 -14.23 23.49 -23.99
C LEU A 751 -14.40 24.99 -23.71
N GLU A 752 -13.64 25.56 -22.78
CA GLU A 752 -13.70 26.99 -22.45
C GLU A 752 -13.30 27.84 -23.66
N ALA A 753 -12.17 27.53 -24.30
CA ALA A 753 -11.71 28.22 -25.51
C ALA A 753 -12.70 28.07 -26.68
N ALA A 754 -13.25 26.87 -26.90
CA ALA A 754 -14.26 26.62 -27.93
C ALA A 754 -15.56 27.39 -27.66
N SER A 755 -15.96 27.51 -26.38
CA SER A 755 -17.12 28.30 -25.96
C SER A 755 -16.89 29.81 -26.10
N GLY A 756 -15.63 30.25 -26.05
CA GLY A 756 -15.18 31.58 -26.46
C GLY A 756 -15.16 31.82 -27.98
N GLY A 757 -15.43 30.79 -28.79
CA GLY A 757 -15.48 30.85 -30.25
C GLY A 757 -14.23 30.32 -30.98
N ASP A 758 -13.29 29.67 -30.29
CA ASP A 758 -12.13 29.04 -30.94
C ASP A 758 -12.50 27.68 -31.58
N GLY A 759 -12.74 27.69 -32.90
CA GLY A 759 -13.02 26.47 -33.67
C GLY A 759 -11.87 25.47 -33.72
N ALA A 760 -10.61 25.89 -33.52
CA ALA A 760 -9.47 24.98 -33.42
C ALA A 760 -9.43 24.28 -32.07
N ALA A 761 -9.86 24.95 -30.99
CA ALA A 761 -10.08 24.31 -29.70
C ALA A 761 -11.23 23.29 -29.74
N ALA A 762 -12.28 23.56 -30.52
CA ALA A 762 -13.39 22.62 -30.72
C ALA A 762 -12.96 21.33 -31.44
N ASP A 763 -12.21 21.44 -32.55
CA ASP A 763 -11.63 20.26 -33.23
C ASP A 763 -10.63 19.50 -32.34
N ALA A 764 -9.79 20.22 -31.59
CA ALA A 764 -8.85 19.62 -30.66
C ALA A 764 -9.55 18.86 -29.50
N LEU A 765 -10.70 19.34 -29.01
CA LEU A 765 -11.51 18.63 -28.00
C LEU A 765 -12.15 17.36 -28.60
N ILE A 766 -12.69 17.45 -29.81
CA ILE A 766 -13.28 16.32 -30.53
C ILE A 766 -12.22 15.25 -30.87
N ALA A 767 -11.01 15.66 -31.25
CA ALA A 767 -9.88 14.76 -31.43
C ALA A 767 -9.44 14.09 -30.11
N LEU A 768 -9.29 14.88 -29.04
CA LEU A 768 -8.90 14.39 -27.71
C LEU A 768 -9.85 13.31 -27.17
N ALA A 769 -11.16 13.49 -27.41
CA ALA A 769 -12.20 12.51 -27.06
C ALA A 769 -12.19 11.28 -27.99
N ALA A 770 -12.06 11.47 -29.31
CA ALA A 770 -11.98 10.37 -30.26
C ALA A 770 -10.76 9.44 -30.03
N ASP A 771 -9.64 9.99 -29.55
CA ASP A 771 -8.45 9.23 -29.14
C ASP A 771 -8.65 8.48 -27.80
N ARG A 772 -9.72 8.78 -27.04
CA ARG A 772 -10.03 8.20 -25.72
C ARG A 772 -11.52 7.81 -25.56
N PRO A 773 -12.05 6.87 -26.35
CA PRO A 773 -13.49 6.56 -26.35
C PRO A 773 -14.04 6.02 -25.01
N GLY A 774 -13.19 5.48 -24.13
CA GLY A 774 -13.56 5.00 -22.80
C GLY A 774 -13.53 6.04 -21.67
N ASP A 775 -13.16 7.29 -21.95
CA ASP A 775 -13.00 8.35 -20.95
C ASP A 775 -14.36 8.98 -20.59
N TYR A 776 -15.05 8.38 -19.61
CA TYR A 776 -16.43 8.73 -19.22
C TYR A 776 -16.63 10.22 -18.99
N GLU A 777 -15.73 10.85 -18.23
CA GLU A 777 -15.83 12.26 -17.82
C GLU A 777 -15.53 13.22 -18.98
N LEU A 778 -14.52 12.93 -19.80
CA LEU A 778 -14.24 13.70 -21.01
C LEU A 778 -15.47 13.71 -21.94
N TYR A 779 -16.22 12.61 -22.00
CA TYR A 779 -17.46 12.53 -22.76
C TYR A 779 -18.64 13.26 -22.09
N LEU A 780 -18.99 12.89 -20.86
CA LEU A 780 -20.18 13.42 -20.20
C LEU A 780 -20.02 14.88 -19.76
N GLU A 781 -18.83 15.31 -19.34
CA GLU A 781 -18.62 16.68 -18.81
C GLU A 781 -18.05 17.65 -19.84
N ALA A 782 -17.17 17.21 -20.76
CA ALA A 782 -16.61 18.12 -21.77
C ALA A 782 -17.30 18.03 -23.14
N VAL A 783 -17.49 16.84 -23.70
CA VAL A 783 -18.11 16.69 -25.05
C VAL A 783 -19.59 17.08 -25.05
N THR A 784 -20.41 16.58 -24.12
CA THR A 784 -21.85 16.93 -24.13
C THR A 784 -22.15 18.37 -23.69
N ALA A 785 -21.21 19.01 -22.99
CA ALA A 785 -21.29 20.44 -22.65
C ALA A 785 -20.94 21.36 -23.83
N LEU A 786 -20.11 20.89 -24.79
CA LEU A 786 -19.75 21.66 -25.97
C LEU A 786 -20.99 21.93 -26.85
N GLU A 787 -21.45 23.18 -26.88
CA GLU A 787 -22.60 23.55 -27.70
C GLU A 787 -22.36 23.25 -29.18
N VAL A 788 -23.31 22.55 -29.81
CA VAL A 788 -23.23 22.11 -31.22
C VAL A 788 -23.10 23.29 -32.22
N LYS A 789 -23.40 24.53 -31.80
CA LYS A 789 -23.12 25.75 -32.59
C LYS A 789 -21.63 26.07 -32.73
N PHE A 790 -20.79 25.61 -31.81
CA PHE A 790 -19.33 25.72 -31.84
C PHE A 790 -18.68 24.42 -32.34
N ALA A 791 -19.26 23.26 -32.00
CA ALA A 791 -18.78 21.97 -32.51
C ALA A 791 -19.05 21.74 -34.01
N GLY A 792 -20.00 22.47 -34.60
CA GLY A 792 -20.60 22.14 -35.90
C GLY A 792 -19.61 21.96 -37.04
N ASP A 793 -18.72 22.94 -37.26
CA ASP A 793 -17.74 22.88 -38.35
C ASP A 793 -16.74 21.73 -38.16
N ALA A 794 -16.30 21.47 -36.92
CA ALA A 794 -15.39 20.38 -36.59
C ALA A 794 -16.08 19.01 -36.83
N LEU A 795 -17.30 18.81 -36.32
CA LEU A 795 -18.10 17.60 -36.54
C LEU A 795 -18.40 17.32 -38.01
N LEU A 796 -18.53 18.35 -38.84
CA LEU A 796 -18.77 18.23 -40.28
C LEU A 796 -17.48 18.06 -41.09
N SER A 797 -16.32 18.43 -40.54
CA SER A 797 -15.02 18.31 -41.22
C SER A 797 -14.49 16.87 -41.31
N ASP A 798 -14.83 16.03 -40.33
CA ASP A 798 -14.42 14.63 -40.24
C ASP A 798 -15.59 13.76 -39.77
N ILE A 799 -16.48 13.42 -40.71
CA ILE A 799 -17.68 12.61 -40.44
C ILE A 799 -17.34 11.25 -39.79
N PRO A 800 -16.32 10.48 -40.23
CA PRO A 800 -15.90 9.27 -39.54
C PRO A 800 -15.54 9.49 -38.06
N ARG A 801 -14.80 10.55 -37.73
CA ARG A 801 -14.46 10.90 -36.34
C ARG A 801 -15.69 11.31 -35.53
N ALA A 802 -16.61 12.09 -36.12
CA ALA A 802 -17.87 12.46 -35.49
C ALA A 802 -18.79 11.24 -35.24
N VAL A 803 -18.81 10.27 -36.16
CA VAL A 803 -19.54 9.00 -36.02
C VAL A 803 -18.92 8.12 -34.93
N ALA A 804 -17.59 8.08 -34.81
CA ALA A 804 -16.90 7.40 -33.72
C ALA A 804 -17.20 8.05 -32.36
N LEU A 805 -17.19 9.39 -32.30
CA LEU A 805 -17.51 10.18 -31.11
C LEU A 805 -18.93 9.88 -30.59
N VAL A 806 -19.97 9.97 -31.42
CA VAL A 806 -21.34 9.69 -30.93
C VAL A 806 -21.52 8.23 -30.49
N LYS A 807 -20.88 7.26 -31.17
CA LYS A 807 -20.93 5.84 -30.80
C LYS A 807 -20.19 5.52 -29.51
N ALA A 808 -19.08 6.22 -29.22
CA ALA A 808 -18.42 6.13 -27.93
C ALA A 808 -19.30 6.72 -26.81
N LEU A 809 -20.01 7.84 -27.05
CA LEU A 809 -21.00 8.36 -26.10
C LEU A 809 -22.16 7.37 -25.83
N ALA A 810 -22.49 6.50 -26.77
CA ALA A 810 -23.48 5.43 -26.56
C ALA A 810 -22.97 4.26 -25.71
N ALA A 811 -21.65 4.02 -25.63
CA ALA A 811 -21.09 2.97 -24.77
C ALA A 811 -21.30 3.29 -23.28
N HIS A 812 -21.22 4.58 -22.92
CA HIS A 812 -21.36 5.09 -21.54
C HIS A 812 -22.78 5.01 -20.96
N VAL A 813 -23.77 4.55 -21.74
CA VAL A 813 -25.15 4.27 -21.28
C VAL A 813 -25.17 3.28 -20.11
N ALA A 814 -24.27 2.29 -20.12
CA ALA A 814 -24.20 1.23 -19.12
C ALA A 814 -23.50 1.64 -17.81
N GLY A 815 -22.88 2.83 -17.77
CA GLY A 815 -21.98 3.25 -16.70
C GLY A 815 -20.50 3.09 -17.05
N ASP A 816 -19.64 3.20 -16.03
CA ASP A 816 -18.19 2.97 -16.16
C ASP A 816 -17.82 1.47 -16.21
N GLU A 817 -16.55 1.15 -16.48
CA GLU A 817 -16.03 -0.24 -16.45
C GLU A 817 -16.13 -0.91 -15.06
N ARG A 818 -16.54 -0.17 -14.01
CA ARG A 818 -16.74 -0.66 -12.64
C ARG A 818 -18.23 -0.89 -12.31
N GLY A 819 -19.15 -0.58 -13.22
CA GLY A 819 -20.59 -0.78 -13.07
C GLY A 819 -21.33 0.36 -12.35
N GLN A 820 -20.77 1.57 -12.29
CA GLN A 820 -21.45 2.76 -11.74
C GLN A 820 -22.45 3.34 -12.76
N TRP A 821 -23.75 3.27 -12.44
CA TRP A 821 -24.80 3.87 -13.27
C TRP A 821 -24.66 5.40 -13.38
N PRO A 822 -25.04 6.00 -14.53
CA PRO A 822 -25.01 7.45 -14.75
C PRO A 822 -25.71 8.29 -13.68
N ARG A 823 -25.22 9.52 -13.48
CA ARG A 823 -25.71 10.44 -12.44
C ARG A 823 -27.05 11.08 -12.88
N PHE A 824 -27.80 11.58 -11.89
CA PHE A 824 -29.09 12.21 -12.14
C PHE A 824 -28.93 13.47 -13.00
N GLY A 825 -29.43 13.44 -14.24
CA GLY A 825 -29.36 14.53 -15.21
C GLY A 825 -28.32 14.36 -16.32
N GLU A 826 -27.35 13.44 -16.20
CA GLU A 826 -26.36 13.19 -17.26
C GLU A 826 -27.00 12.57 -18.50
N ALA A 827 -28.00 11.70 -18.32
CA ALA A 827 -28.82 11.19 -19.41
C ALA A 827 -29.56 12.32 -20.16
N ASP A 828 -30.16 13.30 -19.45
CA ASP A 828 -30.79 14.46 -20.09
C ASP A 828 -29.78 15.22 -20.97
N GLN A 829 -28.56 15.44 -20.45
CA GLN A 829 -27.50 16.18 -21.13
C GLN A 829 -26.99 15.42 -22.37
N ALA A 830 -26.73 14.12 -22.26
CA ALA A 830 -26.32 13.27 -23.37
C ALA A 830 -27.41 13.20 -24.47
N ILE A 831 -28.67 12.96 -24.09
CA ILE A 831 -29.80 12.91 -25.05
C ILE A 831 -29.99 14.27 -25.73
N TRP A 832 -29.95 15.40 -25.00
CA TRP A 832 -30.06 16.72 -25.62
C TRP A 832 -28.89 17.07 -26.54
N TRP A 833 -27.67 16.66 -26.22
CA TRP A 833 -26.51 16.89 -27.08
C TRP A 833 -26.60 16.04 -28.36
N LEU A 834 -26.89 14.74 -28.23
CA LEU A 834 -27.11 13.85 -29.37
C LEU A 834 -28.28 14.31 -30.26
N LEU A 835 -29.38 14.77 -29.68
CA LEU A 835 -30.51 15.37 -30.39
C LEU A 835 -30.09 16.62 -31.20
N ARG A 836 -29.19 17.45 -30.67
CA ARG A 836 -28.63 18.62 -31.37
C ARG A 836 -27.70 18.21 -32.51
N VAL A 837 -26.87 17.18 -32.34
CA VAL A 837 -26.01 16.61 -33.40
C VAL A 837 -26.83 15.96 -34.50
N ALA A 838 -27.83 15.13 -34.17
CA ALA A 838 -28.78 14.57 -35.13
C ALA A 838 -29.55 15.68 -35.88
N SER A 839 -29.96 16.74 -35.17
CA SER A 839 -30.59 17.91 -35.79
C SER A 839 -29.67 18.67 -36.75
N LEU A 840 -28.36 18.72 -36.49
CA LEU A 840 -27.37 19.31 -37.41
C LEU A 840 -27.19 18.40 -38.63
N ALA A 841 -26.90 17.12 -38.42
CA ALA A 841 -26.68 16.14 -39.48
C ALA A 841 -27.87 16.00 -40.43
N GLY A 842 -29.11 16.09 -39.91
CA GLY A 842 -30.33 16.09 -40.71
C GLY A 842 -30.48 17.31 -41.63
N ARG A 843 -30.11 18.51 -41.15
CA ARG A 843 -30.11 19.74 -41.99
C ARG A 843 -29.05 19.68 -43.08
N GLU A 844 -27.82 19.32 -42.69
CA GLU A 844 -26.67 19.26 -43.60
C GLU A 844 -26.60 17.95 -44.42
N ARG A 845 -27.66 17.12 -44.35
CA ARG A 845 -27.87 15.88 -45.12
C ARG A 845 -26.77 14.82 -44.93
N GLN A 846 -26.13 14.83 -43.77
CA GLN A 846 -25.09 13.87 -43.37
C GLN A 846 -25.75 12.61 -42.78
N TRP A 847 -26.29 11.76 -43.67
CA TRP A 847 -27.16 10.64 -43.26
C TRP A 847 -26.50 9.63 -42.32
N GLU A 848 -25.19 9.40 -42.43
CA GLU A 848 -24.44 8.49 -41.55
C GLU A 848 -24.30 9.03 -40.12
N LEU A 849 -24.05 10.33 -39.98
CA LEU A 849 -24.00 11.00 -38.67
C LEU A 849 -25.41 11.17 -38.07
N LEU A 850 -26.44 11.37 -38.91
CA LEU A 850 -27.84 11.38 -38.47
C LEU A 850 -28.23 10.01 -37.89
N ASP A 851 -27.92 8.92 -38.60
CA ASP A 851 -28.19 7.55 -38.17
C ASP A 851 -27.49 7.25 -36.84
N ALA A 852 -26.16 7.43 -36.78
CA ALA A 852 -25.36 7.16 -35.60
C ALA A 852 -25.73 8.02 -34.38
N ALA A 853 -26.02 9.32 -34.56
CA ALA A 853 -26.42 10.19 -33.46
C ALA A 853 -27.85 9.87 -32.96
N THR A 854 -28.76 9.48 -33.86
CA THR A 854 -30.11 9.03 -33.47
C THR A 854 -30.06 7.69 -32.75
N ASP A 855 -29.24 6.75 -33.21
CA ASP A 855 -29.04 5.43 -32.59
C ASP A 855 -28.52 5.57 -31.16
N SER A 856 -27.47 6.38 -30.99
CA SER A 856 -26.91 6.75 -29.68
C SER A 856 -27.96 7.42 -28.78
N MET A 857 -28.79 8.32 -29.33
CA MET A 857 -29.83 9.03 -28.59
C MET A 857 -30.93 8.09 -28.09
N CYS A 858 -31.37 7.15 -28.94
CA CYS A 858 -32.38 6.14 -28.59
C CYS A 858 -31.85 5.12 -27.58
N ALA A 859 -30.55 4.81 -27.59
CA ALA A 859 -29.92 3.96 -26.58
C ALA A 859 -29.96 4.60 -25.18
N TRP A 860 -29.66 5.90 -25.06
CA TRP A 860 -29.81 6.64 -23.80
C TRP A 860 -31.29 6.78 -23.38
N ASP A 861 -32.17 7.21 -24.28
CA ASP A 861 -33.61 7.41 -24.00
C ASP A 861 -34.34 6.11 -23.62
N GLY A 862 -34.03 5.00 -24.29
CA GLY A 862 -34.59 3.67 -24.01
C GLY A 862 -33.98 2.95 -22.79
N ALA A 863 -32.90 3.48 -22.20
CA ALA A 863 -32.32 3.03 -20.94
C ALA A 863 -32.74 3.90 -19.75
N PHE A 864 -33.05 5.18 -20.00
CA PHE A 864 -33.41 6.16 -18.98
C PHE A 864 -34.71 6.90 -19.37
N ASP A 865 -35.83 6.52 -18.75
CA ASP A 865 -37.15 7.14 -18.95
C ASP A 865 -37.18 8.60 -18.45
N GLN A 866 -36.71 9.52 -19.30
CA GLN A 866 -36.54 10.94 -18.98
C GLN A 866 -37.53 11.81 -19.76
N TRP A 867 -38.51 12.36 -19.04
CA TRP A 867 -39.66 13.03 -19.66
C TRP A 867 -39.31 14.33 -20.41
N LYS A 868 -38.33 15.12 -19.95
CA LYS A 868 -37.95 16.41 -20.59
C LYS A 868 -37.14 16.23 -21.90
N PRO A 869 -36.19 15.27 -21.99
CA PRO A 869 -35.65 14.81 -23.27
C PRO A 869 -36.73 14.29 -24.22
N GLN A 870 -37.61 13.39 -23.77
CA GLN A 870 -38.71 12.86 -24.59
C GLN A 870 -39.62 13.95 -25.16
N ASP A 871 -39.99 14.97 -24.37
CA ASP A 871 -40.74 16.16 -24.83
C ASP A 871 -40.03 16.90 -25.97
N SER A 872 -38.70 16.86 -26.00
CA SER A 872 -37.86 17.54 -26.98
C SER A 872 -37.66 16.70 -28.24
N ILE A 873 -37.47 15.38 -28.08
CA ILE A 873 -37.49 14.41 -29.17
C ILE A 873 -38.87 14.45 -29.87
N ARG A 874 -39.99 14.42 -29.12
CA ARG A 874 -41.36 14.51 -29.68
C ARG A 874 -41.64 15.81 -30.42
N ARG A 875 -40.92 16.91 -30.15
CA ARG A 875 -40.97 18.14 -30.95
C ARG A 875 -40.10 18.06 -32.21
N TRP A 876 -38.94 17.42 -32.12
CA TRP A 876 -38.06 17.19 -33.27
C TRP A 876 -38.65 16.20 -34.28
N LEU A 877 -39.21 15.07 -33.85
CA LEU A 877 -39.85 14.07 -34.72
C LEU A 877 -41.01 14.64 -35.56
N ARG A 878 -41.74 15.64 -35.04
CA ARG A 878 -42.77 16.39 -35.77
C ARG A 878 -42.22 17.34 -36.86
N SER A 879 -40.91 17.60 -36.87
CA SER A 879 -40.24 18.49 -37.84
C SER A 879 -39.46 17.76 -38.93
N LEU A 880 -39.39 16.43 -38.88
CA LEU A 880 -38.68 15.61 -39.85
C LEU A 880 -39.56 15.28 -41.07
N ASP A 881 -39.01 15.43 -42.27
CA ASP A 881 -39.62 15.03 -43.53
C ASP A 881 -38.75 14.03 -44.33
N GLY A 882 -39.38 13.37 -45.31
CA GLY A 882 -38.68 12.65 -46.40
C GLY A 882 -37.56 11.71 -45.97
N GLN A 883 -36.34 11.99 -46.42
CA GLN A 883 -35.17 11.13 -46.17
C GLN A 883 -34.75 11.14 -44.69
N ALA A 884 -34.81 12.28 -44.01
CA ALA A 884 -34.44 12.39 -42.60
C ALA A 884 -35.41 11.58 -41.72
N ALA A 885 -36.72 11.73 -41.97
CA ALA A 885 -37.75 10.92 -41.34
C ALA A 885 -37.58 9.43 -41.62
N THR A 886 -37.10 9.05 -42.82
CA THR A 886 -36.88 7.64 -43.20
C THR A 886 -35.69 7.02 -42.48
N VAL A 887 -34.58 7.75 -42.28
CA VAL A 887 -33.43 7.31 -41.48
C VAL A 887 -33.84 7.13 -40.01
N VAL A 888 -34.45 8.15 -39.41
CA VAL A 888 -34.90 8.10 -38.00
C VAL A 888 -35.95 7.01 -37.78
N ALA A 889 -36.85 6.76 -38.74
CA ALA A 889 -37.77 5.63 -38.71
C ALA A 889 -37.07 4.26 -38.84
N SER A 890 -35.83 4.18 -39.33
CA SER A 890 -35.03 2.95 -39.32
C SER A 890 -34.47 2.67 -37.93
N VAL A 891 -33.94 3.70 -37.26
CA VAL A 891 -33.41 3.61 -35.89
C VAL A 891 -34.51 3.31 -34.87
N LEU A 892 -35.66 3.99 -34.94
CA LEU A 892 -36.78 3.77 -34.00
C LEU A 892 -37.36 2.34 -34.03
N ARG A 893 -37.10 1.55 -35.09
CA ARG A 893 -37.47 0.12 -35.16
C ARG A 893 -36.43 -0.82 -34.56
N GLN A 894 -35.25 -0.32 -34.21
CA GLN A 894 -34.20 -1.07 -33.51
C GLN A 894 -34.23 -0.79 -31.99
N HIS A 895 -34.86 0.31 -31.57
CA HIS A 895 -34.97 0.75 -30.17
C HIS A 895 -36.44 0.84 -29.72
N PRO A 896 -37.16 -0.30 -29.57
CA PRO A 896 -38.58 -0.29 -29.22
C PRO A 896 -38.85 0.35 -27.85
N ASN A 897 -37.93 0.21 -26.90
CA ASN A 897 -38.00 0.85 -25.57
C ASN A 897 -38.07 2.39 -25.67
N SER A 898 -37.23 3.02 -26.50
CA SER A 898 -37.31 4.46 -26.75
C SER A 898 -38.58 4.83 -27.52
N ALA A 899 -38.87 4.08 -28.59
CA ALA A 899 -39.98 4.40 -29.50
C ALA A 899 -41.37 4.33 -28.84
N CYS A 900 -41.55 3.53 -27.77
CA CYS A 900 -42.83 3.43 -27.07
C CYS A 900 -43.21 4.71 -26.30
N HIS A 901 -42.22 5.48 -25.79
CA HIS A 901 -42.45 6.79 -25.16
C HIS A 901 -43.09 7.81 -26.13
N PHE A 902 -43.01 7.56 -27.45
CA PHE A 902 -43.54 8.45 -28.49
C PHE A 902 -44.89 8.00 -29.05
N GLN A 903 -45.58 7.06 -28.38
CA GLN A 903 -46.83 6.46 -28.86
C GLN A 903 -47.97 7.45 -29.17
N GLU A 904 -47.95 8.68 -28.63
CA GLU A 904 -48.90 9.75 -29.00
C GLU A 904 -48.86 10.08 -30.50
N LEU A 905 -47.67 9.99 -31.12
CA LEU A 905 -47.44 10.38 -32.51
C LEU A 905 -48.05 9.40 -33.51
N LYS A 906 -48.34 8.14 -33.13
CA LYS A 906 -48.71 7.05 -34.06
C LYS A 906 -49.94 7.36 -34.94
N ASN A 907 -50.82 8.25 -34.48
CA ASN A 907 -52.01 8.69 -35.20
C ASN A 907 -51.97 10.18 -35.64
N GLU A 908 -50.89 10.91 -35.36
CA GLU A 908 -50.82 12.36 -35.60
C GLU A 908 -50.58 12.66 -37.09
N ARG A 909 -51.58 13.23 -37.77
CA ARG A 909 -51.54 13.45 -39.24
C ARG A 909 -50.42 14.37 -39.73
N GLY A 910 -49.82 15.18 -38.86
CA GLY A 910 -48.69 16.04 -39.19
C GLY A 910 -47.34 15.31 -39.19
N VAL A 911 -47.26 14.10 -38.65
CA VAL A 911 -46.03 13.29 -38.59
C VAL A 911 -45.92 12.40 -39.83
N GLU A 912 -44.70 12.24 -40.33
CA GLU A 912 -44.39 11.40 -41.48
C GLU A 912 -44.89 9.95 -41.35
N VAL A 913 -45.26 9.35 -42.49
CA VAL A 913 -45.87 8.01 -42.52
C VAL A 913 -44.88 6.94 -42.04
N THR A 914 -43.59 7.10 -42.36
CA THR A 914 -42.51 6.20 -41.96
C THR A 914 -42.29 6.20 -40.44
N LEU A 915 -42.23 7.38 -39.82
CA LEU A 915 -42.09 7.55 -38.36
C LEU A 915 -43.29 6.97 -37.62
N ARG A 916 -44.52 7.23 -38.09
CA ARG A 916 -45.73 6.65 -37.49
C ARG A 916 -45.78 5.13 -37.62
N GLY A 917 -45.29 4.57 -38.73
CA GLY A 917 -45.14 3.13 -38.91
C GLY A 917 -44.13 2.51 -37.93
N ALA A 918 -42.99 3.17 -37.70
CA ALA A 918 -41.98 2.74 -36.74
C ALA A 918 -42.50 2.71 -35.30
N ILE A 919 -43.11 3.81 -34.84
CA ILE A 919 -43.68 3.94 -33.50
C ILE A 919 -44.86 2.97 -33.30
N HIS A 920 -45.69 2.74 -34.33
CA HIS A 920 -46.77 1.77 -34.24
C HIS A 920 -46.24 0.34 -34.06
N ALA A 921 -45.18 -0.05 -34.79
CA ALA A 921 -44.56 -1.37 -34.64
C ALA A 921 -44.02 -1.58 -33.21
N ALA A 922 -43.19 -0.67 -32.71
CA ALA A 922 -42.58 -0.76 -31.39
C ALA A 922 -43.60 -0.91 -30.25
N VAL A 923 -44.72 -0.17 -30.32
CA VAL A 923 -45.81 -0.30 -29.33
C VAL A 923 -46.49 -1.68 -29.41
N THR A 924 -46.58 -2.28 -30.59
CA THR A 924 -47.21 -3.60 -30.80
C THR A 924 -46.24 -4.78 -30.53
N GLU A 925 -44.96 -4.52 -30.24
CA GLU A 925 -43.98 -5.53 -29.80
C GLU A 925 -43.80 -5.56 -28.27
N LEU A 926 -44.42 -4.62 -27.55
CA LEU A 926 -44.34 -4.48 -26.09
C LEU A 926 -45.69 -4.67 -25.35
N ASP A 927 -46.81 -4.73 -26.08
CA ASP A 927 -48.17 -5.08 -25.61
C ASP A 927 -48.45 -6.60 -25.71
#